data_AF-A0AAW7YFQ2-F1
#
_entry.id   AF-A0AAW7YFQ2-F1
#
_cell.length_a   1.000
_cell.length_b   1.000
_cell.length_c   1.000
_cell.angle_alpha   90.00
_cell.angle_beta   90.00
_cell.angle_gamma   90.00
#
_symmetry.space_group_name_H-M   'P 1'
#
loop_
_entity.id
_entity.type
_entity.pdbx_description
1 polymer ?
#
loop_
_entity_poly.entity_id
_entity_poly.type
_entity_poly.pdbx_seq_one_letter_code
_entity_poly.pdbx_strand_id
1 'polypeptide(L)'
;MKALLLIISLISITTHVQANTKTQVAFIPDIHFHDIYGDFSQQGFKGIQLAKDIPPVSIRSMRSQIHSTRLFNENYFALITTLNDIAAKGITLVALPGDFTDNGQLVHLYGLKKILNKYTKEYGMRFFAIPGNHDPVKPFKSAGGKPDFLNEKGQELAIYSTEHLRCTKKVLNNTNININTDNKKVICSDDIAHGGYKEVVEIMAPFGLMPSNNELLWETPFSKGPSLAERSYVQCAENDKSNCINIPDTSYLIEPLAGLWLLAIDANVYIPQVKNGVFDFQGSGNAGYNKVLSEKPFLLTWIKEVVQRAKTQNKTLIAFSHFPMGEFYDGQTESIQALFGNTAFQLKREPTNDTRKLLAETGLRLHIGGHMHMNDTSVIKSKENTLFNIQAPSIAAYRPAYKLVSIENSYATVSTVTIDNVKHFNLLFSAYQKEHKYLLKHDPEHTWNKEILSANNYQNYTKMHLQALAKWRFIPREWPASFRDDVLKRSLFDTLMLTNNLDHCATEDPPCLPSESTSQRLNTKQLHALKNTTVFDFISDFYLVRNAGSLAFADISEETQQIYTTMGTLLKGNNSCRSKNLADSTLNNLCQVTDALARAFVIYEKFSNALLDSCLVIDLSSQAPIQHCAINNTAIKRHSM
;
A
#
# COMPACT_ATOMS: atom_id res chain seq x y z
N MET A 1 27.95 16.96 -80.03
CA MET A 1 26.81 17.41 -79.21
C MET A 1 25.94 16.18 -78.93
N LYS A 2 26.03 15.61 -77.73
CA LYS A 2 25.03 15.70 -76.64
C LYS A 2 23.68 15.04 -77.04
N ALA A 3 23.09 14.07 -76.34
CA ALA A 3 23.35 13.54 -75.01
C ALA A 3 22.73 12.13 -74.85
N LEU A 4 23.39 11.34 -74.00
CA LEU A 4 23.05 9.98 -73.55
C LEU A 4 21.95 10.07 -72.48
N LEU A 5 20.83 9.37 -72.64
CA LEU A 5 19.85 9.16 -71.56
C LEU A 5 20.18 7.86 -70.82
N LEU A 6 20.68 8.00 -69.60
CA LEU A 6 20.86 6.90 -68.64
C LEU A 6 19.72 7.01 -67.60
N ILE A 7 18.78 6.07 -67.61
CA ILE A 7 17.76 5.95 -66.56
C ILE A 7 18.38 5.12 -65.43
N ILE A 8 18.77 5.78 -64.34
CA ILE A 8 19.19 5.13 -63.10
C ILE A 8 17.93 4.87 -62.27
N SER A 9 17.55 3.59 -62.15
CA SER A 9 16.59 3.11 -61.15
C SER A 9 17.27 3.16 -59.78
N LEU A 10 16.98 4.19 -58.99
CA LEU A 10 17.33 4.26 -57.57
C LEU A 10 16.29 3.47 -56.77
N ILE A 11 16.61 2.20 -56.50
CA ILE A 11 15.95 1.43 -55.45
C ILE A 11 16.44 2.01 -54.12
N SER A 12 15.67 2.95 -53.55
CA SER A 12 15.86 3.37 -52.16
C SER A 12 15.46 2.20 -51.26
N ILE A 13 16.43 1.37 -50.88
CA ILE A 13 16.32 0.50 -49.72
C ILE A 13 16.34 1.42 -48.50
N THR A 14 15.17 1.90 -48.09
CA THR A 14 15.00 2.47 -46.76
C THR A 14 15.15 1.31 -45.78
N THR A 15 16.37 1.13 -45.28
CA THR A 15 16.58 0.42 -44.02
C THR A 15 15.81 1.20 -42.97
N HIS A 16 14.61 0.74 -42.62
CA HIS A 16 13.96 1.15 -41.39
C HIS A 16 14.89 0.72 -40.26
N VAL A 17 15.74 1.65 -39.81
CA VAL A 17 16.31 1.58 -38.47
C VAL A 17 15.10 1.66 -37.56
N GLN A 18 14.57 0.50 -37.20
CA GLN A 18 13.54 0.37 -36.19
C GLN A 18 14.21 0.83 -34.91
N ALA A 19 14.02 2.11 -34.57
CA ALA A 19 14.43 2.64 -33.29
C ALA A 19 13.89 1.66 -32.25
N ASN A 20 14.79 1.05 -31.48
CA ASN A 20 14.43 0.11 -30.45
C ASN A 20 13.74 0.91 -29.34
N THR A 21 12.47 1.26 -29.53
CA THR A 21 11.72 2.14 -28.64
C THR A 21 11.33 1.35 -27.42
N LYS A 22 12.21 1.38 -26.42
CA LYS A 22 11.91 0.96 -25.05
C LYS A 22 10.57 1.56 -24.63
N THR A 23 9.56 0.72 -24.45
CA THR A 23 8.24 1.17 -24.00
C THR A 23 8.20 1.12 -22.49
N GLN A 24 7.72 2.19 -21.84
CA GLN A 24 7.72 2.29 -20.39
C GLN A 24 6.34 2.64 -19.85
N VAL A 25 5.93 1.98 -18.78
CA VAL A 25 4.68 2.24 -18.06
C VAL A 25 5.01 2.40 -16.57
N ALA A 26 4.64 3.54 -16.00
CA ALA A 26 4.74 3.79 -14.55
C ALA A 26 3.45 3.33 -13.85
N PHE A 27 3.57 2.72 -12.67
CA PHE A 27 2.44 2.25 -11.85
C PHE A 27 2.50 2.93 -10.49
N ILE A 28 1.45 3.69 -10.16
CA ILE A 28 1.34 4.46 -8.91
C ILE A 28 0.05 4.01 -8.19
N PRO A 29 0.10 2.92 -7.40
CA PRO A 29 -1.06 2.49 -6.62
C PRO A 29 -1.20 3.33 -5.35
N ASP A 30 -2.37 3.25 -4.71
CA ASP A 30 -2.58 3.69 -3.33
C ASP A 30 -2.09 5.13 -3.09
N ILE A 31 -2.42 6.04 -4.01
CA ILE A 31 -2.08 7.46 -3.86
C ILE A 31 -2.80 8.03 -2.65
N HIS A 32 -4.02 7.55 -2.39
CA HIS A 32 -4.94 8.01 -1.35
C HIS A 32 -5.18 9.52 -1.40
N PHE A 33 -5.20 10.09 -2.61
CA PHE A 33 -5.18 11.53 -2.81
C PHE A 33 -6.25 12.23 -1.96
N HIS A 34 -5.78 13.19 -1.18
CA HIS A 34 -6.58 14.10 -0.39
C HIS A 34 -6.30 15.51 -0.88
N ASP A 35 -7.30 16.16 -1.45
CA ASP A 35 -7.17 17.55 -1.87
C ASP A 35 -7.08 18.44 -0.63
N ILE A 36 -5.85 18.82 -0.26
CA ILE A 36 -5.59 19.72 0.87
C ILE A 36 -6.15 21.13 0.64
N TYR A 37 -6.59 21.46 -0.58
CA TYR A 37 -7.26 22.73 -0.91
C TYR A 37 -8.77 22.56 -1.16
N GLY A 38 -9.35 21.44 -0.73
CA GLY A 38 -10.80 21.25 -0.74
C GLY A 38 -11.52 22.38 0.00
N ASP A 39 -12.48 23.02 -0.67
CA ASP A 39 -13.17 24.22 -0.17
C ASP A 39 -14.51 23.86 0.47
N PHE A 40 -14.65 24.19 1.76
CA PHE A 40 -15.89 24.07 2.53
C PHE A 40 -16.33 25.42 3.12
N SER A 41 -15.85 26.52 2.53
CA SER A 41 -16.06 27.89 3.04
C SER A 41 -17.53 28.28 3.06
N GLN A 42 -18.31 27.83 2.07
CA GLN A 42 -19.76 28.05 1.99
C GLN A 42 -20.52 27.38 3.15
N GLN A 43 -19.95 26.32 3.72
CA GLN A 43 -20.48 25.60 4.88
C GLN A 43 -19.86 26.07 6.20
N GLY A 44 -19.10 27.18 6.16
CA GLY A 44 -18.55 27.85 7.33
C GLY A 44 -17.24 27.25 7.85
N PHE A 45 -16.49 26.54 7.01
CA PHE A 45 -15.11 26.12 7.28
C PHE A 45 -14.18 26.61 6.16
N LYS A 46 -13.42 27.67 6.47
CA LYS A 46 -12.51 28.30 5.51
C LYS A 46 -11.17 27.57 5.35
N GLY A 47 -10.95 26.44 6.05
CA GLY A 47 -9.63 25.81 6.15
C GLY A 47 -8.71 26.48 7.17
N ILE A 48 -7.44 26.11 7.15
CA ILE A 48 -6.37 26.64 8.01
C ILE A 48 -5.48 27.56 7.19
N GLN A 49 -5.41 28.84 7.57
CA GLN A 49 -4.43 29.76 7.00
C GLN A 49 -3.01 29.45 7.53
N LEU A 50 -2.10 28.99 6.66
CA LEU A 50 -0.71 28.69 7.03
C LEU A 50 0.21 29.92 6.95
N ALA A 51 0.10 30.69 5.85
CA ALA A 51 0.82 31.94 5.60
C ALA A 51 -0.02 32.81 4.65
N LYS A 52 0.20 34.13 4.60
CA LYS A 52 -0.69 35.10 3.92
C LYS A 52 -0.90 34.81 2.41
N ASP A 53 0.09 34.25 1.75
CA ASP A 53 0.17 33.97 0.31
C ASP A 53 -0.22 32.53 -0.06
N ILE A 54 -0.51 31.69 0.93
CA ILE A 54 -0.88 30.29 0.74
C ILE A 54 -2.40 30.16 0.92
N PRO A 55 -3.15 29.59 -0.04
CA PRO A 55 -4.58 29.33 0.16
C PRO A 55 -4.81 28.50 1.44
N PRO A 56 -5.90 28.74 2.19
CA PRO A 56 -6.23 27.92 3.34
C PRO A 56 -6.27 26.43 2.99
N VAL A 57 -5.81 25.59 3.93
CA VAL A 57 -5.76 24.14 3.73
C VAL A 57 -6.81 23.41 4.57
N SER A 58 -7.41 22.36 4.00
CA SER A 58 -8.38 21.45 4.62
C SER A 58 -7.71 20.09 4.85
N ILE A 59 -7.03 19.94 5.98
CA ILE A 59 -6.18 18.77 6.28
C ILE A 59 -6.72 17.93 7.44
N ARG A 60 -6.37 16.64 7.45
CA ARG A 60 -6.62 15.70 8.57
C ARG A 60 -5.58 15.89 9.68
N SER A 61 -5.91 15.53 10.92
CA SER A 61 -5.00 15.64 12.06
C SER A 61 -3.80 14.69 11.95
N MET A 62 -2.64 15.10 12.49
CA MET A 62 -1.48 14.23 12.64
C MET A 62 -1.81 13.03 13.53
N ARG A 63 -2.61 13.24 14.58
CA ARG A 63 -3.15 12.17 15.42
C ARG A 63 -3.83 11.10 14.57
N SER A 64 -4.64 11.48 13.59
CA SER A 64 -5.26 10.52 12.69
C SER A 64 -4.27 9.88 11.72
N GLN A 65 -3.27 10.62 11.23
CA GLN A 65 -2.23 10.06 10.36
C GLN A 65 -1.46 8.94 11.05
N ILE A 66 -0.96 9.16 12.28
CA ILE A 66 -0.15 8.15 13.00
C ILE A 66 -0.92 6.88 13.41
N HIS A 67 -2.25 6.88 13.30
CA HIS A 67 -3.10 5.70 13.52
C HIS A 67 -3.55 5.04 12.20
N SER A 68 -3.18 5.61 11.06
CA SER A 68 -3.53 5.14 9.72
C SER A 68 -2.35 4.43 9.05
N THR A 69 -2.64 3.42 8.21
CA THR A 69 -1.62 2.71 7.41
C THR A 69 -1.08 3.53 6.24
N ARG A 70 -1.47 4.81 6.17
CA ARG A 70 -1.08 5.80 5.17
C ARG A 70 -1.09 7.19 5.78
N LEU A 71 -0.32 8.09 5.21
CA LEU A 71 -0.49 9.53 5.36
C LEU A 71 -1.76 9.98 4.63
N PHE A 72 -2.39 11.04 5.15
CA PHE A 72 -3.60 11.61 4.57
C PHE A 72 -3.33 12.89 3.80
N ASN A 73 -2.34 13.70 4.17
CA ASN A 73 -2.19 15.04 3.61
C ASN A 73 -0.96 15.20 2.71
N GLU A 74 0.20 14.67 3.12
CA GLU A 74 1.47 14.89 2.41
C GLU A 74 1.54 14.18 1.04
N ASN A 75 0.71 13.17 0.85
CA ASN A 75 0.53 12.47 -0.41
C ASN A 75 0.02 13.38 -1.55
N TYR A 76 -0.57 14.55 -1.25
CA TYR A 76 -0.81 15.61 -2.23
C TYR A 76 0.51 16.06 -2.91
N PHE A 77 1.54 16.33 -2.11
CA PHE A 77 2.85 16.75 -2.60
C PHE A 77 3.63 15.57 -3.19
N ALA A 78 3.47 14.38 -2.60
CA ALA A 78 4.11 13.17 -3.09
C ALA A 78 3.65 12.86 -4.52
N LEU A 79 2.34 12.91 -4.79
CA LEU A 79 1.80 12.70 -6.14
C LEU A 79 2.41 13.66 -7.17
N ILE A 80 2.43 14.96 -6.85
CA ILE A 80 3.00 15.99 -7.74
C ILE A 80 4.49 15.71 -7.99
N THR A 81 5.24 15.34 -6.94
CA THR A 81 6.67 15.00 -7.06
C THR A 81 6.87 13.77 -7.93
N THR A 82 6.08 12.71 -7.73
CA THR A 82 6.13 11.48 -8.52
C THR A 82 5.81 11.75 -9.99
N LEU A 83 4.77 12.53 -10.28
CA LEU A 83 4.41 12.88 -11.65
C LEU A 83 5.49 13.76 -12.31
N ASN A 84 6.12 14.67 -11.58
CA ASN A 84 7.27 15.43 -12.08
C ASN A 84 8.48 14.51 -12.37
N ASP A 85 8.75 13.53 -11.51
CA ASP A 85 9.83 12.56 -11.72
C ASP A 85 9.60 11.72 -12.99
N ILE A 86 8.36 11.24 -13.19
CA ILE A 86 7.94 10.51 -14.40
C ILE A 86 8.04 11.40 -15.64
N ALA A 87 7.59 12.66 -15.55
CA ALA A 87 7.68 13.64 -16.63
C ALA A 87 9.14 13.92 -17.03
N ALA A 88 10.03 14.10 -16.05
CA ALA A 88 11.45 14.35 -16.28
C ALA A 88 12.15 13.17 -16.97
N LYS A 89 11.62 11.94 -16.80
CA LYS A 89 12.07 10.73 -17.49
C LYS A 89 11.45 10.56 -18.89
N GLY A 90 10.57 11.44 -19.32
CA GLY A 90 9.87 11.36 -20.60
C GLY A 90 8.85 10.21 -20.70
N ILE A 91 8.42 9.66 -19.56
CA ILE A 91 7.45 8.56 -19.52
C ILE A 91 6.04 9.14 -19.65
N THR A 92 5.26 8.63 -20.60
CA THR A 92 3.91 9.15 -20.90
C THR A 92 2.78 8.20 -20.53
N LEU A 93 3.04 6.91 -20.28
CA LEU A 93 2.03 5.94 -19.86
C LEU A 93 2.07 5.74 -18.34
N VAL A 94 0.97 6.01 -17.66
CA VAL A 94 0.87 5.92 -16.19
C VAL A 94 -0.39 5.16 -15.79
N ALA A 95 -0.25 4.02 -15.12
CA ALA A 95 -1.35 3.26 -14.54
C ALA A 95 -1.55 3.61 -13.06
N LEU A 96 -2.81 3.64 -12.61
CA LEU A 96 -3.22 3.91 -11.23
C LEU A 96 -3.98 2.69 -10.67
N PRO A 97 -3.28 1.68 -10.09
CA PRO A 97 -3.88 0.45 -9.55
C PRO A 97 -4.63 0.66 -8.23
N GLY A 98 -5.74 1.39 -8.28
CA GLY A 98 -6.66 1.60 -7.17
C GLY A 98 -6.15 2.49 -6.04
N ASP A 99 -7.11 2.83 -5.18
CA ASP A 99 -6.99 3.77 -4.06
C ASP A 99 -6.29 5.06 -4.48
N PHE A 100 -6.72 5.61 -5.62
CA PHE A 100 -6.18 6.88 -6.10
C PHE A 100 -6.72 8.08 -5.30
N THR A 101 -7.82 7.92 -4.55
CA THR A 101 -8.37 8.86 -3.56
C THR A 101 -8.49 8.26 -2.16
N ASP A 102 -8.65 9.08 -1.12
CA ASP A 102 -8.74 8.61 0.28
C ASP A 102 -9.99 7.77 0.60
N ASN A 103 -11.19 8.19 0.17
CA ASN A 103 -12.48 7.47 0.33
C ASN A 103 -13.50 7.84 -0.77
N GLY A 104 -13.04 8.18 -1.98
CA GLY A 104 -13.95 8.46 -3.10
C GLY A 104 -14.72 9.76 -2.93
N GLN A 105 -14.28 10.64 -2.03
CA GLN A 105 -14.99 11.89 -1.80
C GLN A 105 -14.93 12.77 -3.05
N LEU A 106 -16.06 13.37 -3.41
CA LEU A 106 -16.19 14.17 -4.63
C LEU A 106 -15.13 15.28 -4.70
N VAL A 107 -14.88 15.96 -3.57
CA VAL A 107 -13.84 17.01 -3.49
C VAL A 107 -12.46 16.49 -3.92
N HIS A 108 -12.09 15.28 -3.52
CA HIS A 108 -10.79 14.71 -3.81
C HIS A 108 -10.73 14.13 -5.22
N LEU A 109 -11.83 13.55 -5.72
CA LEU A 109 -11.95 13.11 -7.12
C LEU A 109 -11.77 14.28 -8.10
N TYR A 110 -12.44 15.41 -7.85
CA TYR A 110 -12.29 16.60 -8.69
C TYR A 110 -10.89 17.22 -8.58
N GLY A 111 -10.32 17.29 -7.37
CA GLY A 111 -8.95 17.74 -7.15
C GLY A 111 -7.93 16.88 -7.91
N LEU A 112 -8.05 15.55 -7.82
CA LEU A 112 -7.19 14.62 -8.53
C LEU A 112 -7.33 14.78 -10.05
N LYS A 113 -8.57 14.83 -10.58
CA LYS A 113 -8.83 15.07 -12.00
C LYS A 113 -8.14 16.32 -12.50
N LYS A 114 -8.18 17.41 -11.73
CA LYS A 114 -7.51 18.67 -12.08
C LYS A 114 -5.98 18.48 -12.20
N ILE A 115 -5.36 17.75 -11.28
CA ILE A 115 -3.93 17.44 -11.33
C ILE A 115 -3.62 16.57 -12.56
N LEU A 116 -4.32 15.46 -12.74
CA LEU A 116 -4.04 14.54 -13.86
C LEU A 116 -4.23 15.24 -15.22
N ASN A 117 -5.29 16.03 -15.39
CA ASN A 117 -5.51 16.81 -16.62
C ASN A 117 -4.37 17.80 -16.90
N LYS A 118 -3.78 18.41 -15.86
CA LYS A 118 -2.61 19.27 -16.02
C LYS A 118 -1.44 18.49 -16.62
N TYR A 119 -1.13 17.31 -16.08
CA TYR A 119 -0.03 16.48 -16.58
C TYR A 119 -0.30 15.89 -17.97
N THR A 120 -1.55 15.56 -18.28
CA THR A 120 -1.95 15.20 -19.65
C THR A 120 -1.67 16.34 -20.62
N LYS A 121 -2.04 17.58 -20.26
CA LYS A 121 -1.85 18.74 -21.13
C LYS A 121 -0.38 19.17 -21.28
N GLU A 122 0.37 19.20 -20.19
CA GLU A 122 1.74 19.72 -20.16
C GLU A 122 2.79 18.71 -20.63
N TYR A 123 2.59 17.42 -20.36
CA TYR A 123 3.60 16.37 -20.60
C TYR A 123 3.11 15.24 -21.50
N GLY A 124 1.87 15.31 -22.02
CA GLY A 124 1.30 14.28 -22.87
C GLY A 124 1.03 12.96 -22.12
N MET A 125 0.94 12.99 -20.79
CA MET A 125 0.68 11.79 -20.00
C MET A 125 -0.73 11.24 -20.23
N ARG A 126 -0.81 9.93 -20.40
CA ARG A 126 -2.03 9.15 -20.48
C ARG A 126 -2.15 8.28 -19.23
N PHE A 127 -3.28 8.43 -18.55
CA PHE A 127 -3.55 7.73 -17.30
C PHE A 127 -4.51 6.56 -17.52
N PHE A 128 -4.26 5.45 -16.82
CA PHE A 128 -5.08 4.23 -16.86
C PHE A 128 -5.43 3.83 -15.42
N ALA A 129 -6.59 4.30 -14.96
CA ALA A 129 -7.07 4.07 -13.60
C ALA A 129 -7.96 2.82 -13.53
N ILE A 130 -7.93 2.16 -12.39
CA ILE A 130 -8.90 1.16 -11.97
C ILE A 130 -9.18 1.40 -10.48
N PRO A 131 -10.43 1.36 -10.00
CA PRO A 131 -10.73 1.72 -8.62
C PRO A 131 -10.20 0.69 -7.60
N GLY A 132 -9.83 1.18 -6.43
CA GLY A 132 -9.59 0.39 -5.23
C GLY A 132 -10.75 0.46 -4.25
N ASN A 133 -10.61 -0.15 -3.08
CA ASN A 133 -11.70 -0.21 -2.09
C ASN A 133 -11.95 1.12 -1.37
N HIS A 134 -11.11 2.13 -1.60
CA HIS A 134 -11.30 3.49 -1.14
C HIS A 134 -11.80 4.43 -2.25
N ASP A 135 -11.87 4.04 -3.52
CA ASP A 135 -12.32 4.94 -4.58
C ASP A 135 -13.85 4.95 -4.73
N PRO A 136 -14.50 3.80 -4.76
CA PRO A 136 -15.77 3.64 -4.08
C PRO A 136 -15.53 2.89 -2.77
N VAL A 137 -15.99 3.43 -1.64
CA VAL A 137 -16.10 2.61 -0.41
C VAL A 137 -17.35 1.73 -0.42
N LYS A 138 -18.30 2.03 -1.32
CA LYS A 138 -19.53 1.31 -1.60
C LYS A 138 -19.84 1.40 -3.10
N PRO A 139 -20.59 0.46 -3.69
CA PRO A 139 -20.83 0.45 -5.13
C PRO A 139 -21.68 1.65 -5.61
N PHE A 140 -22.47 2.23 -4.70
CA PHE A 140 -23.31 3.41 -4.96
C PHE A 140 -22.94 4.55 -4.02
N LYS A 141 -23.24 5.78 -4.45
CA LYS A 141 -23.07 6.99 -3.66
C LYS A 141 -23.69 6.80 -2.27
N SER A 142 -22.95 7.22 -1.25
CA SER A 142 -23.40 7.09 0.13
C SER A 142 -22.95 8.26 0.99
N ALA A 143 -23.67 8.47 2.09
CA ALA A 143 -23.28 9.45 3.09
C ALA A 143 -21.86 9.15 3.61
N GLY A 144 -21.06 10.20 3.77
CA GLY A 144 -19.64 10.09 4.10
C GLY A 144 -19.13 11.23 4.97
N GLY A 145 -17.82 11.23 5.23
CA GLY A 145 -17.14 12.26 6.02
C GLY A 145 -16.24 11.72 7.11
N LYS A 146 -15.56 12.65 7.81
CA LYS A 146 -14.53 12.36 8.81
C LYS A 146 -14.59 13.32 10.00
N PRO A 147 -14.33 12.86 11.23
CA PRO A 147 -14.45 13.66 12.46
C PRO A 147 -13.24 14.55 12.79
N ASP A 148 -12.18 14.47 12.01
CA ASP A 148 -10.80 14.74 12.39
C ASP A 148 -10.04 15.59 11.35
N PHE A 149 -10.75 16.52 10.72
CA PHE A 149 -10.10 17.66 10.04
C PHE A 149 -9.56 18.63 11.08
N LEU A 150 -8.48 19.35 10.80
CA LEU A 150 -7.96 20.35 11.72
C LEU A 150 -8.60 21.73 11.49
N ASN A 151 -8.91 22.44 12.57
CA ASN A 151 -9.26 23.86 12.54
C ASN A 151 -8.03 24.75 12.81
N GLU A 152 -8.20 26.08 12.69
CA GLU A 152 -7.11 27.05 12.86
C GLU A 152 -6.43 27.03 14.24
N LYS A 153 -7.10 26.47 15.25
CA LYS A 153 -6.61 26.33 16.63
C LYS A 153 -5.92 24.98 16.88
N GLY A 154 -5.83 24.11 15.87
CA GLY A 154 -5.26 22.77 16.00
C GLY A 154 -6.23 21.75 16.61
N GLN A 155 -7.53 22.05 16.67
CA GLN A 155 -8.52 21.11 17.17
C GLN A 155 -9.12 20.30 16.03
N GLU A 156 -9.44 19.04 16.29
CA GLU A 156 -10.22 18.23 15.36
C GLU A 156 -11.66 18.74 15.22
N LEU A 157 -12.11 18.79 13.97
CA LEU A 157 -13.38 19.29 13.47
C LEU A 157 -13.98 18.23 12.54
N ALA A 158 -15.29 18.00 12.71
CA ALA A 158 -16.02 17.05 11.88
C ALA A 158 -16.55 17.68 10.60
N ILE A 159 -16.31 17.03 9.45
CA ILE A 159 -16.92 17.36 8.16
C ILE A 159 -17.63 16.11 7.63
N TYR A 160 -18.94 16.21 7.43
CA TYR A 160 -19.80 15.12 6.95
C TYR A 160 -20.70 15.57 5.80
N SER A 161 -21.20 14.63 5.00
CA SER A 161 -22.22 14.91 3.98
C SER A 161 -23.56 15.23 4.62
N THR A 162 -24.44 15.93 3.90
CA THR A 162 -25.71 16.44 4.46
C THR A 162 -26.65 15.31 4.90
N GLU A 163 -26.63 14.18 4.18
CA GLU A 163 -27.39 12.97 4.50
C GLU A 163 -26.79 12.12 5.64
N HIS A 164 -25.59 12.46 6.13
CA HIS A 164 -24.98 11.73 7.23
C HIS A 164 -25.73 11.97 8.53
N LEU A 165 -25.81 10.96 9.42
CA LEU A 165 -26.56 11.04 10.68
C LEU A 165 -26.16 12.22 11.57
N ARG A 166 -24.90 12.66 11.49
CA ARG A 166 -24.36 13.83 12.22
C ARG A 166 -24.83 15.18 11.64
N CYS A 167 -25.35 15.20 10.42
CA CYS A 167 -25.89 16.36 9.72
C CYS A 167 -27.42 16.34 9.62
N THR A 168 -28.05 15.17 9.62
CA THR A 168 -29.51 15.04 9.67
C THR A 168 -30.03 15.31 11.10
N LYS A 169 -30.94 16.28 11.25
CA LYS A 169 -31.46 16.83 12.53
C LYS A 169 -32.12 15.83 13.51
N LYS A 170 -32.10 14.51 13.29
CA LYS A 170 -32.69 13.49 14.19
C LYS A 170 -31.88 13.23 15.47
N VAL A 171 -30.58 13.54 15.52
CA VAL A 171 -29.73 13.31 16.71
C VAL A 171 -29.70 14.52 17.65
N LEU A 172 -30.13 15.71 17.20
CA LEU A 172 -30.11 16.92 18.04
C LEU A 172 -31.25 16.98 19.06
N ASN A 173 -32.32 16.18 18.90
CA ASN A 173 -33.54 16.35 19.69
C ASN A 173 -34.01 15.12 20.50
N ASN A 174 -33.39 13.93 20.41
CA ASN A 174 -34.08 12.75 20.99
C ASN A 174 -33.24 11.57 21.52
N THR A 175 -32.04 11.79 22.04
CA THR A 175 -31.40 10.76 22.86
C THR A 175 -30.56 11.38 23.96
N ASN A 176 -30.73 10.88 25.19
CA ASN A 176 -29.76 10.92 26.29
C ASN A 176 -28.48 10.13 25.91
N ILE A 177 -27.94 10.34 24.70
CA ILE A 177 -26.53 10.08 24.44
C ILE A 177 -25.84 11.28 25.05
N ASN A 178 -25.13 11.04 26.14
CA ASN A 178 -24.25 12.00 26.77
C ASN A 178 -23.14 12.35 25.76
N ILE A 179 -23.41 13.26 24.82
CA ILE A 179 -22.38 13.98 24.04
C ILE A 179 -21.84 15.09 24.96
N ASN A 180 -21.41 14.70 26.17
CA ASN A 180 -20.36 15.38 26.91
C ASN A 180 -19.11 14.65 26.45
N THR A 181 -18.33 15.16 25.50
CA THR A 181 -17.47 16.33 25.71
C THR A 181 -17.22 17.08 24.38
N ASP A 182 -17.19 18.41 24.48
CA ASP A 182 -16.94 19.41 23.43
C ASP A 182 -18.07 19.69 22.42
N ASN A 183 -18.56 20.93 22.48
CA ASN A 183 -19.33 21.65 21.45
C ASN A 183 -18.57 21.75 20.11
N LYS A 184 -18.19 20.62 19.49
CA LYS A 184 -17.49 20.59 18.21
C LYS A 184 -18.49 20.89 17.09
N LYS A 185 -18.35 22.07 16.49
CA LYS A 185 -19.09 22.46 15.28
C LYS A 185 -18.96 21.36 14.23
N VAL A 186 -20.08 20.85 13.72
CA VAL A 186 -20.10 19.91 12.59
C VAL A 186 -20.30 20.72 11.31
N ILE A 187 -19.48 20.46 10.30
CA ILE A 187 -19.62 21.03 8.96
C ILE A 187 -20.33 20.01 8.08
N CYS A 188 -21.36 20.45 7.36
CA CYS A 188 -22.18 19.59 6.53
C CYS A 188 -22.07 20.00 5.06
N SER A 189 -21.33 19.24 4.25
CA SER A 189 -21.13 19.46 2.81
C SER A 189 -21.18 18.14 2.03
N ASP A 190 -21.96 18.07 0.95
CA ASP A 190 -22.01 16.89 0.09
C ASP A 190 -20.73 16.66 -0.72
N ASP A 191 -19.80 17.62 -0.74
CA ASP A 191 -18.49 17.45 -1.38
C ASP A 191 -17.64 16.37 -0.68
N ILE A 192 -17.91 16.06 0.60
CA ILE A 192 -17.28 14.97 1.35
C ILE A 192 -18.06 13.64 1.29
N ALA A 193 -19.19 13.60 0.56
CA ALA A 193 -19.92 12.35 0.35
C ALA A 193 -19.07 11.35 -0.42
N HIS A 194 -19.20 10.07 -0.11
CA HIS A 194 -18.48 9.02 -0.82
C HIS A 194 -19.15 8.76 -2.18
N GLY A 195 -18.40 8.90 -3.27
CA GLY A 195 -18.83 8.49 -4.59
C GLY A 195 -19.02 6.97 -4.70
N GLY A 196 -19.99 6.54 -5.51
CA GLY A 196 -20.09 5.16 -5.98
C GLY A 196 -19.37 4.99 -7.32
N TYR A 197 -19.55 3.82 -7.95
CA TYR A 197 -18.98 3.56 -9.27
C TYR A 197 -19.39 4.60 -10.31
N LYS A 198 -20.64 5.06 -10.27
CA LYS A 198 -21.15 6.08 -11.19
C LYS A 198 -20.32 7.36 -11.10
N GLU A 199 -20.23 7.96 -9.91
CA GLU A 199 -19.50 9.22 -9.72
C GLU A 199 -18.02 9.07 -10.03
N VAL A 200 -17.39 7.96 -9.59
CA VAL A 200 -15.98 7.68 -9.85
C VAL A 200 -15.71 7.60 -11.35
N VAL A 201 -16.50 6.81 -12.09
CA VAL A 201 -16.31 6.61 -13.54
C VAL A 201 -16.63 7.87 -14.33
N GLU A 202 -17.66 8.63 -13.97
CA GLU A 202 -17.98 9.89 -14.64
C GLU A 202 -16.87 10.95 -14.46
N ILE A 203 -16.34 11.08 -13.24
CA ILE A 203 -15.29 12.08 -12.96
C ILE A 203 -13.96 11.64 -13.60
N MET A 204 -13.59 10.37 -13.44
CA MET A 204 -12.31 9.81 -13.88
C MET A 204 -12.36 9.19 -15.29
N ALA A 205 -13.45 9.37 -16.04
CA ALA A 205 -13.67 8.81 -17.38
C ALA A 205 -12.47 8.94 -18.33
N PRO A 206 -11.80 10.10 -18.47
CA PRO A 206 -10.69 10.27 -19.42
C PRO A 206 -9.43 9.46 -19.09
N PHE A 207 -9.38 8.85 -17.91
CA PHE A 207 -8.20 8.13 -17.40
C PHE A 207 -8.40 6.61 -17.53
N GLY A 208 -8.82 6.15 -18.71
CA GLY A 208 -8.95 4.73 -19.08
C GLY A 208 -10.29 4.08 -18.76
N LEU A 209 -11.06 4.62 -17.80
CA LEU A 209 -12.37 4.06 -17.41
C LEU A 209 -13.44 4.18 -18.51
N MET A 210 -13.24 5.10 -19.46
CA MET A 210 -13.97 5.22 -20.71
C MET A 210 -12.99 5.35 -21.89
N PRO A 211 -13.38 4.92 -23.10
CA PRO A 211 -12.60 5.12 -24.32
C PRO A 211 -12.45 6.61 -24.63
N SER A 212 -11.30 6.98 -25.14
CA SER A 212 -10.92 8.35 -25.49
C SER A 212 -10.71 8.55 -27.00
N ASN A 213 -10.91 7.49 -27.80
CA ASN A 213 -10.61 7.41 -29.23
C ASN A 213 -9.13 7.61 -29.60
N ASN A 214 -8.23 7.64 -28.61
CA ASN A 214 -6.77 7.73 -28.78
C ASN A 214 -6.09 6.38 -28.57
N GLU A 215 -6.87 5.31 -28.47
CA GLU A 215 -6.45 3.94 -28.27
C GLU A 215 -6.84 3.07 -29.46
N LEU A 216 -6.07 2.02 -29.72
CA LEU A 216 -6.32 1.10 -30.84
C LEU A 216 -7.39 0.06 -30.48
N LEU A 217 -7.57 -0.19 -29.19
CA LEU A 217 -8.55 -1.10 -28.63
C LEU A 217 -8.99 -0.55 -27.27
N TRP A 218 -10.29 -0.61 -27.03
CA TRP A 218 -10.88 -0.52 -25.70
C TRP A 218 -12.08 -1.47 -25.63
N GLU A 219 -12.12 -2.33 -24.63
CA GLU A 219 -13.23 -3.26 -24.42
C GLU A 219 -13.34 -3.69 -22.96
N THR A 220 -14.45 -4.34 -22.62
CA THR A 220 -14.81 -4.77 -21.26
C THR A 220 -15.20 -6.25 -21.30
N PRO A 221 -15.33 -6.93 -20.14
CA PRO A 221 -15.83 -8.31 -20.12
C PRO A 221 -17.29 -8.45 -20.60
N PHE A 222 -18.04 -7.35 -20.79
CA PHE A 222 -19.46 -7.38 -21.15
C PHE A 222 -19.72 -6.90 -22.58
N SER A 223 -19.08 -5.80 -22.99
CA SER A 223 -19.30 -5.17 -24.28
C SER A 223 -18.11 -4.29 -24.70
N LYS A 224 -18.16 -3.78 -25.93
CA LYS A 224 -17.27 -2.72 -26.43
C LYS A 224 -17.78 -1.31 -26.11
N GLY A 225 -18.96 -1.20 -25.49
CA GLY A 225 -19.59 0.07 -25.15
C GLY A 225 -19.13 0.59 -23.78
N PRO A 226 -19.07 1.92 -23.57
CA PRO A 226 -18.58 2.50 -22.32
C PRO A 226 -19.63 2.60 -21.21
N SER A 227 -20.90 2.34 -21.53
CA SER A 227 -22.03 2.53 -20.61
C SER A 227 -21.93 1.60 -19.39
N LEU A 228 -21.97 2.17 -18.17
CA LEU A 228 -22.01 1.37 -16.95
C LEU A 228 -23.26 0.48 -16.85
N ALA A 229 -24.37 0.87 -17.49
CA ALA A 229 -25.57 0.04 -17.52
C ALA A 229 -25.34 -1.28 -18.27
N GLU A 230 -24.45 -1.28 -19.26
CA GLU A 230 -24.09 -2.45 -20.08
C GLU A 230 -22.90 -3.22 -19.49
N ARG A 231 -22.28 -2.70 -18.43
CA ARG A 231 -21.10 -3.26 -17.75
C ARG A 231 -21.43 -3.58 -16.30
N SER A 232 -22.41 -4.45 -16.10
CA SER A 232 -22.88 -4.80 -14.75
C SER A 232 -23.17 -6.29 -14.61
N TYR A 233 -23.13 -6.76 -13.38
CA TYR A 233 -23.45 -8.14 -13.02
C TYR A 233 -24.43 -8.16 -11.85
N VAL A 234 -25.24 -9.22 -11.78
CA VAL A 234 -26.19 -9.42 -10.68
C VAL A 234 -25.46 -10.03 -9.49
N GLN A 235 -25.64 -9.45 -8.32
CA GLN A 235 -25.20 -10.01 -7.04
C GLN A 235 -26.36 -10.05 -6.05
N CYS A 236 -26.49 -11.14 -5.29
CA CYS A 236 -27.57 -11.34 -4.33
C CYS A 236 -27.06 -11.28 -2.89
N ALA A 237 -27.88 -10.76 -1.99
CA ALA A 237 -27.49 -10.58 -0.61
C ALA A 237 -27.08 -11.91 0.04
N GLU A 238 -26.02 -11.89 0.84
CA GLU A 238 -25.44 -13.10 1.43
C GLU A 238 -26.44 -13.80 2.37
N ASN A 239 -27.21 -13.02 3.11
CA ASN A 239 -28.19 -13.49 4.09
C ASN A 239 -29.63 -13.59 3.57
N ASP A 240 -29.90 -13.13 2.35
CA ASP A 240 -31.20 -13.25 1.70
C ASP A 240 -31.05 -13.26 0.18
N LYS A 241 -31.04 -14.45 -0.40
CA LYS A 241 -30.82 -14.65 -1.84
C LYS A 241 -31.98 -14.19 -2.71
N SER A 242 -33.13 -13.80 -2.14
CA SER A 242 -34.23 -13.17 -2.89
C SER A 242 -33.95 -11.70 -3.22
N ASN A 243 -33.02 -11.06 -2.49
CA ASN A 243 -32.65 -9.67 -2.68
C ASN A 243 -31.38 -9.55 -3.53
N CYS A 244 -31.56 -9.31 -4.84
CA CYS A 244 -30.47 -9.15 -5.80
C CYS A 244 -30.42 -7.74 -6.38
N ILE A 245 -29.21 -7.31 -6.77
CA ILE A 245 -28.95 -5.98 -7.32
C ILE A 245 -27.92 -6.07 -8.44
N ASN A 246 -28.04 -5.20 -9.44
CA ASN A 246 -27.01 -5.02 -10.46
C ASN A 246 -25.88 -4.13 -9.93
N ILE A 247 -24.66 -4.64 -9.96
CA ILE A 247 -23.45 -3.92 -9.56
C ILE A 247 -22.61 -3.61 -10.81
N PRO A 248 -22.19 -2.34 -11.02
CA PRO A 248 -21.26 -2.01 -12.08
C PRO A 248 -19.91 -2.71 -11.91
N ASP A 249 -19.28 -3.05 -13.04
CA ASP A 249 -17.90 -3.52 -13.11
C ASP A 249 -17.10 -2.60 -14.02
N THR A 250 -15.96 -2.15 -13.51
CA THR A 250 -15.13 -1.16 -14.21
C THR A 250 -13.92 -1.75 -14.91
N SER A 251 -13.80 -3.07 -15.01
CA SER A 251 -12.68 -3.74 -15.70
C SER A 251 -12.67 -3.40 -17.19
N TYR A 252 -11.48 -3.27 -17.77
CA TYR A 252 -11.29 -2.99 -19.19
C TYR A 252 -9.92 -3.45 -19.71
N LEU A 253 -9.87 -3.75 -21.00
CA LEU A 253 -8.66 -3.97 -21.76
C LEU A 253 -8.44 -2.75 -22.65
N ILE A 254 -7.21 -2.24 -22.70
CA ILE A 254 -6.86 -1.11 -23.57
C ILE A 254 -5.54 -1.37 -24.30
N GLU A 255 -5.49 -0.97 -25.58
CA GLU A 255 -4.27 -0.93 -26.40
C GLU A 255 -3.85 0.53 -26.62
N PRO A 256 -3.07 1.14 -25.70
CA PRO A 256 -2.68 2.54 -25.83
C PRO A 256 -1.64 2.76 -26.93
N LEU A 257 -0.79 1.76 -27.20
CA LEU A 257 0.21 1.76 -28.25
C LEU A 257 0.18 0.40 -28.96
N ALA A 258 0.51 0.39 -30.25
CA ALA A 258 0.54 -0.83 -31.03
C ALA A 258 1.40 -1.92 -30.36
N GLY A 259 0.79 -3.07 -30.08
CA GLY A 259 1.46 -4.21 -29.48
C GLY A 259 1.46 -4.25 -27.95
N LEU A 260 1.05 -3.19 -27.26
CA LEU A 260 0.96 -3.16 -25.79
C LEU A 260 -0.50 -3.21 -25.33
N TRP A 261 -0.86 -4.26 -24.61
CA TRP A 261 -2.15 -4.40 -23.94
C TRP A 261 -2.01 -4.20 -22.43
N LEU A 262 -2.82 -3.29 -21.89
CA LEU A 262 -3.00 -3.11 -20.46
C LEU A 262 -4.37 -3.65 -20.05
N LEU A 263 -4.36 -4.62 -19.13
CA LEU A 263 -5.57 -5.24 -18.60
C LEU A 263 -5.84 -4.72 -17.19
N ALA A 264 -6.80 -3.81 -17.07
CA ALA A 264 -7.23 -3.22 -15.81
C ALA A 264 -8.37 -4.05 -15.22
N ILE A 265 -8.16 -4.64 -14.05
CA ILE A 265 -9.12 -5.58 -13.44
C ILE A 265 -9.73 -4.95 -12.18
N ASP A 266 -11.05 -4.79 -12.18
CA ASP A 266 -11.80 -4.35 -11.01
C ASP A 266 -12.00 -5.54 -10.05
N ALA A 267 -11.07 -5.70 -9.13
CA ALA A 267 -11.14 -6.77 -8.11
C ALA A 267 -11.93 -6.37 -6.86
N ASN A 268 -12.66 -5.23 -6.88
CA ASN A 268 -13.57 -4.90 -5.80
C ASN A 268 -14.78 -5.83 -5.78
N VAL A 269 -15.18 -6.24 -4.58
CA VAL A 269 -16.39 -7.00 -4.34
C VAL A 269 -17.10 -6.46 -3.11
N TYR A 270 -18.28 -5.91 -3.30
CA TYR A 270 -19.14 -5.43 -2.22
C TYR A 270 -20.27 -6.42 -2.03
N ILE A 271 -20.19 -7.24 -0.97
CA ILE A 271 -21.18 -8.29 -0.73
C ILE A 271 -22.48 -7.63 -0.23
N PRO A 272 -23.61 -7.74 -0.94
CA PRO A 272 -24.87 -7.18 -0.47
C PRO A 272 -25.37 -7.92 0.77
N GLN A 273 -26.08 -7.21 1.64
CA GLN A 273 -26.66 -7.75 2.86
C GLN A 273 -27.93 -6.98 3.23
N VAL A 274 -28.92 -7.68 3.79
CA VAL A 274 -30.11 -7.04 4.36
C VAL A 274 -29.96 -6.98 5.88
N LYS A 275 -29.83 -5.79 6.44
CA LYS A 275 -29.72 -5.56 7.90
C LYS A 275 -30.94 -4.79 8.38
N ASN A 276 -31.73 -5.40 9.27
CA ASN A 276 -32.96 -4.79 9.82
C ASN A 276 -33.92 -4.31 8.72
N GLY A 277 -34.06 -5.08 7.64
CA GLY A 277 -34.87 -4.71 6.47
C GLY A 277 -34.26 -3.65 5.55
N VAL A 278 -33.04 -3.17 5.84
CA VAL A 278 -32.32 -2.18 5.02
C VAL A 278 -31.23 -2.88 4.21
N PHE A 279 -31.20 -2.61 2.91
CA PHE A 279 -30.17 -3.10 2.00
C PHE A 279 -28.86 -2.32 2.20
N ASP A 280 -27.75 -3.03 2.38
CA ASP A 280 -26.42 -2.46 2.61
C ASP A 280 -25.34 -3.37 1.98
N PHE A 281 -24.08 -2.97 2.09
CA PHE A 281 -22.94 -3.70 1.54
C PHE A 281 -21.86 -3.93 2.59
N GLN A 282 -21.26 -5.13 2.59
CA GLN A 282 -19.98 -5.34 3.26
C GLN A 282 -18.87 -4.65 2.45
N GLY A 283 -17.90 -4.05 3.15
CA GLY A 283 -16.79 -3.34 2.50
C GLY A 283 -15.86 -4.28 1.72
N SER A 284 -15.31 -3.77 0.61
CA SER A 284 -14.47 -4.52 -0.33
C SER A 284 -13.06 -4.84 0.21
N GLY A 285 -12.58 -4.11 1.22
CA GLY A 285 -11.15 -4.13 1.62
C GLY A 285 -10.60 -5.43 2.24
N ASN A 286 -11.39 -6.50 2.38
CA ASN A 286 -10.92 -7.85 2.74
C ASN A 286 -11.39 -8.91 1.72
N ALA A 287 -12.10 -8.51 0.67
CA ALA A 287 -12.74 -9.43 -0.27
C ALA A 287 -11.74 -9.91 -1.32
N GLY A 288 -11.15 -8.98 -2.06
CA GLY A 288 -10.12 -9.21 -3.09
C GLY A 288 -10.43 -10.37 -4.02
N TYR A 289 -9.39 -11.03 -4.51
CA TYR A 289 -9.55 -12.13 -5.46
C TYR A 289 -10.28 -13.34 -4.89
N ASN A 290 -10.18 -13.59 -3.57
CA ASN A 290 -10.93 -14.69 -2.93
C ASN A 290 -12.43 -14.58 -3.18
N LYS A 291 -12.99 -13.37 -3.18
CA LYS A 291 -14.41 -13.13 -3.49
C LYS A 291 -14.66 -12.87 -4.97
N VAL A 292 -13.68 -12.42 -5.76
CA VAL A 292 -13.81 -12.38 -7.24
C VAL A 292 -14.14 -13.75 -7.79
N LEU A 293 -13.50 -14.81 -7.26
CA LEU A 293 -13.72 -16.18 -7.73
C LEU A 293 -15.18 -16.65 -7.57
N SER A 294 -15.86 -16.28 -6.48
CA SER A 294 -17.25 -16.67 -6.22
C SER A 294 -18.27 -15.68 -6.81
N GLU A 295 -17.99 -14.38 -6.74
CA GLU A 295 -18.96 -13.32 -7.05
C GLU A 295 -18.82 -12.76 -8.47
N LYS A 296 -17.62 -12.89 -9.06
CA LYS A 296 -17.29 -12.35 -10.39
C LYS A 296 -16.53 -13.38 -11.25
N PRO A 297 -16.98 -14.65 -11.33
CA PRO A 297 -16.24 -15.71 -12.05
C PRO A 297 -16.05 -15.41 -13.54
N PHE A 298 -16.91 -14.57 -14.13
CA PHE A 298 -16.77 -14.10 -15.52
C PHE A 298 -15.42 -13.40 -15.77
N LEU A 299 -14.82 -12.77 -14.77
CA LEU A 299 -13.50 -12.13 -14.90
C LEU A 299 -12.40 -13.17 -15.19
N LEU A 300 -12.43 -14.34 -14.55
CA LEU A 300 -11.41 -15.38 -14.80
C LEU A 300 -11.52 -15.94 -16.22
N THR A 301 -12.75 -16.13 -16.71
CA THR A 301 -13.01 -16.53 -18.09
C THR A 301 -12.48 -15.47 -19.07
N TRP A 302 -12.83 -14.21 -18.85
CA TRP A 302 -12.39 -13.12 -19.71
C TRP A 302 -10.87 -12.92 -19.70
N ILE A 303 -10.21 -13.01 -18.55
CA ILE A 303 -8.73 -12.96 -18.46
C ILE A 303 -8.10 -14.07 -19.32
N LYS A 304 -8.61 -15.30 -19.27
CA LYS A 304 -8.13 -16.42 -20.11
C LYS A 304 -8.25 -16.10 -21.60
N GLU A 305 -9.39 -15.55 -22.02
CA GLU A 305 -9.63 -15.14 -23.40
C GLU A 305 -8.69 -14.01 -23.85
N VAL A 306 -8.49 -12.99 -23.00
CA VAL A 306 -7.53 -11.89 -23.24
C VAL A 306 -6.12 -12.44 -23.39
N VAL A 307 -5.68 -13.34 -22.51
CA VAL A 307 -4.35 -13.97 -22.56
C VAL A 307 -4.17 -14.77 -23.87
N GLN A 308 -5.16 -15.56 -24.27
CA GLN A 308 -5.10 -16.31 -25.52
C GLN A 308 -5.04 -15.39 -26.74
N ARG A 309 -5.84 -14.32 -26.77
CA ARG A 309 -5.79 -13.33 -27.85
C ARG A 309 -4.48 -12.57 -27.88
N ALA A 310 -3.92 -12.20 -26.73
CA ALA A 310 -2.64 -11.53 -26.66
C ALA A 310 -1.54 -12.41 -27.28
N LYS A 311 -1.51 -13.72 -26.98
CA LYS A 311 -0.56 -14.67 -27.58
C LYS A 311 -0.74 -14.78 -29.10
N THR A 312 -1.97 -15.01 -29.56
CA THR A 312 -2.26 -15.18 -31.00
C THR A 312 -1.99 -13.92 -31.83
N GLN A 313 -2.15 -12.75 -31.23
CA GLN A 313 -1.93 -11.45 -31.87
C GLN A 313 -0.55 -10.85 -31.56
N ASN A 314 0.33 -11.61 -30.91
CA ASN A 314 1.68 -11.19 -30.50
C ASN A 314 1.70 -9.85 -29.74
N LYS A 315 0.79 -9.70 -28.76
CA LYS A 315 0.66 -8.54 -27.89
C LYS A 315 1.40 -8.78 -26.58
N THR A 316 2.14 -7.78 -26.13
CA THR A 316 2.65 -7.71 -24.75
C THR A 316 1.48 -7.36 -23.82
N LEU A 317 1.14 -8.26 -22.90
CA LEU A 317 0.06 -8.08 -21.93
C LEU A 317 0.61 -7.81 -20.53
N ILE A 318 0.21 -6.69 -19.93
CA ILE A 318 0.45 -6.37 -18.53
C ILE A 318 -0.89 -6.16 -17.83
N ALA A 319 -1.16 -6.92 -16.78
CA ALA A 319 -2.36 -6.70 -15.96
C ALA A 319 -2.04 -5.87 -14.74
N PHE A 320 -3.04 -5.13 -14.28
CA PHE A 320 -2.99 -4.44 -12.99
C PHE A 320 -4.38 -4.40 -12.34
N SER A 321 -4.38 -4.42 -11.02
CA SER A 321 -5.58 -4.28 -10.21
C SER A 321 -5.22 -3.72 -8.85
N HIS A 322 -6.23 -3.33 -8.08
CA HIS A 322 -5.97 -2.85 -6.74
C HIS A 322 -5.47 -3.96 -5.80
N PHE A 323 -6.12 -5.13 -5.79
CA PHE A 323 -5.78 -6.21 -4.86
C PHE A 323 -4.60 -7.06 -5.38
N PRO A 324 -3.75 -7.61 -4.49
CA PRO A 324 -2.73 -8.57 -4.90
C PRO A 324 -3.35 -9.88 -5.41
N MET A 325 -2.75 -10.48 -6.42
CA MET A 325 -3.04 -11.85 -6.86
C MET A 325 -2.22 -12.91 -6.09
N GLY A 326 -1.16 -12.49 -5.38
CA GLY A 326 -0.26 -13.37 -4.66
C GLY A 326 -0.22 -13.10 -3.15
N GLU A 327 0.54 -13.94 -2.44
CA GLU A 327 0.90 -13.66 -1.06
C GLU A 327 1.89 -12.49 -1.00
N PHE A 328 2.01 -11.85 0.16
CA PHE A 328 2.86 -10.68 0.38
C PHE A 328 3.68 -10.79 1.67
N TYR A 329 3.96 -12.03 2.10
CA TYR A 329 4.71 -12.36 3.32
C TYR A 329 5.79 -13.43 3.11
N ASP A 330 6.30 -13.61 1.89
CA ASP A 330 7.45 -14.49 1.64
C ASP A 330 7.33 -15.92 2.23
N GLY A 331 6.14 -16.53 2.13
CA GLY A 331 5.88 -17.85 2.68
C GLY A 331 5.78 -17.89 4.21
N GLN A 332 5.69 -16.75 4.89
CA GLN A 332 5.62 -16.66 6.35
C GLN A 332 4.19 -16.59 6.90
N THR A 333 3.16 -16.72 6.06
CA THR A 333 1.76 -16.71 6.48
C THR A 333 1.47 -17.62 7.66
N GLU A 334 1.90 -18.89 7.60
CA GLU A 334 1.69 -19.86 8.70
C GLU A 334 2.46 -19.46 9.97
N SER A 335 3.70 -18.97 9.83
CA SER A 335 4.51 -18.48 10.94
C SER A 335 3.86 -17.28 11.64
N ILE A 336 3.32 -16.34 10.86
CA ILE A 336 2.61 -15.16 11.35
C ILE A 336 1.31 -15.58 12.05
N GLN A 337 0.54 -16.50 11.46
CA GLN A 337 -0.68 -17.04 12.08
C GLN A 337 -0.39 -17.71 13.42
N ALA A 338 0.65 -18.54 13.48
CA ALA A 338 1.06 -19.22 14.71
C ALA A 338 1.47 -18.24 15.82
N LEU A 339 2.04 -17.09 15.45
CA LEU A 339 2.55 -16.11 16.41
C LEU A 339 1.51 -15.05 16.81
N PHE A 340 0.80 -14.48 15.84
CA PHE A 340 -0.05 -13.30 16.02
C PHE A 340 -1.55 -13.62 15.84
N GLY A 341 -1.88 -14.86 15.50
CA GLY A 341 -3.25 -15.30 15.24
C GLY A 341 -3.75 -14.94 13.84
N ASN A 342 -4.94 -15.47 13.50
CA ASN A 342 -5.49 -15.45 12.14
C ASN A 342 -6.02 -14.08 11.67
N THR A 343 -5.96 -13.05 12.52
CA THR A 343 -6.53 -11.72 12.23
C THR A 343 -5.49 -10.61 12.23
N ALA A 344 -4.28 -10.87 12.71
CA ALA A 344 -3.18 -9.93 12.71
C ALA A 344 -2.59 -9.79 11.30
N PHE A 345 -1.72 -8.80 11.08
CA PHE A 345 -0.97 -8.65 9.83
C PHE A 345 -1.88 -8.62 8.59
N GLN A 346 -3.12 -8.18 8.75
CA GLN A 346 -4.09 -8.11 7.64
C GLN A 346 -4.25 -9.43 6.85
N LEU A 347 -3.98 -10.59 7.47
CA LEU A 347 -3.99 -11.91 6.80
C LEU A 347 -5.30 -12.24 6.09
N LYS A 348 -6.42 -11.64 6.50
CA LYS A 348 -7.71 -11.77 5.81
C LYS A 348 -7.69 -11.29 4.35
N ARG A 349 -6.74 -10.44 3.98
CA ARG A 349 -6.58 -9.89 2.62
C ARG A 349 -5.81 -10.81 1.68
N GLU A 350 -5.16 -11.83 2.21
CA GLU A 350 -4.30 -12.72 1.45
C GLU A 350 -5.11 -13.64 0.53
N PRO A 351 -4.80 -13.71 -0.77
CA PRO A 351 -5.36 -14.72 -1.65
C PRO A 351 -5.00 -16.14 -1.18
N THR A 352 -5.99 -17.01 -1.03
CA THR A 352 -5.76 -18.42 -0.63
C THR A 352 -4.92 -19.16 -1.67
N ASN A 353 -4.29 -20.28 -1.28
CA ASN A 353 -3.52 -21.12 -2.22
C ASN A 353 -4.32 -21.53 -3.47
N ASP A 354 -5.59 -21.91 -3.28
CA ASP A 354 -6.48 -22.26 -4.40
C ASP A 354 -6.78 -21.05 -5.29
N THR A 355 -7.04 -19.88 -4.70
CA THR A 355 -7.23 -18.63 -5.44
C THR A 355 -5.99 -18.31 -6.28
N ARG A 356 -4.80 -18.34 -5.68
CA ARG A 356 -3.51 -18.08 -6.36
C ARG A 356 -3.32 -19.04 -7.54
N LYS A 357 -3.56 -20.33 -7.32
CA LYS A 357 -3.44 -21.36 -8.35
C LYS A 357 -4.40 -21.10 -9.52
N LEU A 358 -5.67 -20.82 -9.25
CA LEU A 358 -6.68 -20.54 -10.29
C LEU A 358 -6.33 -19.28 -11.09
N LEU A 359 -5.77 -18.25 -10.44
CA LEU A 359 -5.28 -17.06 -11.12
C LEU A 359 -4.08 -17.36 -12.02
N ALA A 360 -3.12 -18.16 -11.57
CA ALA A 360 -2.01 -18.60 -12.43
C ALA A 360 -2.49 -19.46 -13.62
N GLU A 361 -3.52 -20.28 -13.43
CA GLU A 361 -4.16 -21.07 -14.49
C GLU A 361 -4.87 -20.23 -15.56
N THR A 362 -5.05 -18.92 -15.34
CA THR A 362 -5.51 -18.02 -16.42
C THR A 362 -4.47 -17.85 -17.53
N GLY A 363 -3.20 -18.19 -17.25
CA GLY A 363 -2.08 -17.97 -18.15
C GLY A 363 -1.56 -16.53 -18.13
N LEU A 364 -2.10 -15.67 -17.27
CA LEU A 364 -1.59 -14.33 -17.03
C LEU A 364 -0.15 -14.41 -16.48
N ARG A 365 0.74 -13.59 -17.05
CA ARG A 365 2.19 -13.69 -16.80
C ARG A 365 2.70 -12.65 -15.80
N LEU A 366 2.24 -11.41 -15.92
CA LEU A 366 2.65 -10.28 -15.09
C LEU A 366 1.41 -9.52 -14.60
N HIS A 367 1.33 -9.33 -13.28
CA HIS A 367 0.32 -8.54 -12.60
C HIS A 367 1.00 -7.54 -11.66
N ILE A 368 0.54 -6.28 -11.67
CA ILE A 368 0.95 -5.25 -10.70
C ILE A 368 -0.25 -4.93 -9.77
N GLY A 369 -0.08 -5.18 -8.47
CA GLY A 369 -1.09 -4.94 -7.42
C GLY A 369 -0.72 -3.81 -6.46
N GLY A 370 -1.71 -3.25 -5.77
CA GLY A 370 -1.59 -2.24 -4.70
C GLY A 370 -2.18 -2.75 -3.37
N HIS A 371 -3.00 -1.96 -2.69
CA HIS A 371 -3.80 -2.30 -1.50
C HIS A 371 -3.04 -2.50 -0.19
N MET A 372 -1.91 -3.22 -0.23
CA MET A 372 -1.14 -3.57 0.96
C MET A 372 -0.18 -2.46 1.41
N HIS A 373 0.11 -1.50 0.52
CA HIS A 373 1.14 -0.47 0.70
C HIS A 373 2.53 -1.08 0.96
N MET A 374 2.77 -2.28 0.43
CA MET A 374 4.00 -3.04 0.60
C MET A 374 4.77 -3.09 -0.72
N ASN A 375 6.10 -3.20 -0.64
CA ASN A 375 6.94 -3.52 -1.77
C ASN A 375 7.32 -5.00 -1.69
N ASP A 376 6.78 -5.82 -2.59
CA ASP A 376 7.05 -7.26 -2.57
C ASP A 376 6.89 -7.91 -3.96
N THR A 377 7.37 -9.14 -4.12
CA THR A 377 7.21 -9.95 -5.34
C THR A 377 6.91 -11.39 -5.01
N SER A 378 5.81 -11.91 -5.55
CA SER A 378 5.41 -13.31 -5.40
C SER A 378 5.35 -14.02 -6.75
N VAL A 379 5.78 -15.28 -6.74
CA VAL A 379 5.82 -16.16 -7.92
C VAL A 379 4.86 -17.31 -7.69
N ILE A 380 3.81 -17.37 -8.49
CA ILE A 380 2.76 -18.36 -8.36
C ILE A 380 2.88 -19.32 -9.54
N LYS A 381 3.08 -20.61 -9.24
CA LYS A 381 3.19 -21.66 -10.25
C LYS A 381 1.93 -22.51 -10.27
N SER A 382 1.39 -22.72 -11.47
CA SER A 382 0.40 -23.75 -11.79
C SER A 382 1.08 -24.89 -12.56
N LYS A 383 0.29 -25.86 -13.08
CA LYS A 383 0.84 -26.97 -13.87
C LYS A 383 1.60 -26.51 -15.11
N GLU A 384 1.11 -25.47 -15.79
CA GLU A 384 1.61 -25.04 -17.10
C GLU A 384 2.05 -23.57 -17.14
N ASN A 385 1.64 -22.78 -16.15
CA ASN A 385 1.82 -21.32 -16.16
C ASN A 385 2.46 -20.83 -14.85
N THR A 386 3.29 -19.79 -14.99
CA THR A 386 3.85 -19.03 -13.87
C THR A 386 3.36 -17.59 -13.94
N LEU A 387 2.70 -17.13 -12.88
CA LEU A 387 2.24 -15.76 -12.69
C LEU A 387 3.19 -15.02 -11.75
N PHE A 388 3.68 -13.86 -12.18
CA PHE A 388 4.39 -12.91 -11.35
C PHE A 388 3.44 -11.85 -10.83
N ASN A 389 3.25 -11.79 -9.52
CA ASN A 389 2.50 -10.73 -8.87
C ASN A 389 3.50 -9.78 -8.19
N ILE A 390 3.59 -8.57 -8.74
CA ILE A 390 4.38 -7.48 -8.18
C ILE A 390 3.47 -6.67 -7.27
N GLN A 391 3.78 -6.68 -5.98
CA GLN A 391 3.12 -5.84 -4.99
C GLN A 391 3.83 -4.49 -5.00
N ALA A 392 3.16 -3.47 -5.51
CA ALA A 392 3.70 -2.13 -5.66
C ALA A 392 3.51 -1.32 -4.36
N PRO A 393 4.54 -0.58 -3.91
CA PRO A 393 4.44 0.27 -2.74
C PRO A 393 3.59 1.51 -3.01
N SER A 394 3.12 2.13 -1.93
CA SER A 394 2.36 3.37 -1.96
C SER A 394 3.28 4.58 -1.78
N ILE A 395 3.00 5.68 -2.47
CA ILE A 395 3.64 6.98 -2.20
C ILE A 395 3.13 7.67 -0.92
N ALA A 396 2.06 7.13 -0.32
CA ALA A 396 1.46 7.60 0.93
C ALA A 396 1.94 6.80 2.16
N ALA A 397 2.83 5.84 2.01
CA ALA A 397 3.35 5.00 3.08
C ALA A 397 4.87 4.77 2.94
N TYR A 398 5.49 4.22 3.99
CA TYR A 398 6.91 3.88 3.95
C TYR A 398 7.16 2.55 3.21
N ARG A 399 8.17 2.42 2.34
CA ARG A 399 8.99 3.51 1.77
C ARG A 399 8.30 4.05 0.50
N PRO A 400 8.17 5.38 0.33
CA PRO A 400 7.43 5.95 -0.78
C PRO A 400 8.13 5.68 -2.11
N ALA A 401 7.44 5.01 -3.02
CA ALA A 401 7.98 4.63 -4.33
C ALA A 401 6.86 4.34 -5.34
N TYR A 402 7.23 4.25 -6.62
CA TYR A 402 6.38 3.74 -7.70
C TYR A 402 7.09 2.62 -8.46
N LYS A 403 6.35 1.79 -9.21
CA LYS A 403 6.95 0.76 -10.09
C LYS A 403 7.06 1.28 -11.52
N LEU A 404 8.18 1.00 -12.16
CA LEU A 404 8.41 1.29 -13.58
C LEU A 404 8.60 -0.03 -14.33
N VAL A 405 7.72 -0.33 -15.27
CA VAL A 405 7.88 -1.48 -16.16
C VAL A 405 8.42 -0.99 -17.49
N SER A 406 9.62 -1.46 -17.84
CA SER A 406 10.26 -1.20 -19.13
C SER A 406 10.21 -2.45 -19.99
N ILE A 407 9.69 -2.33 -21.20
CA ILE A 407 9.47 -3.43 -22.13
C ILE A 407 10.45 -3.27 -23.29
N GLU A 408 11.25 -4.32 -23.49
CA GLU A 408 12.18 -4.46 -24.61
C GLU A 408 12.03 -5.89 -25.16
N ASN A 409 11.55 -6.00 -26.40
CA ASN A 409 11.14 -7.28 -27.00
C ASN A 409 10.11 -8.03 -26.12
N SER A 410 10.39 -9.28 -25.75
CA SER A 410 9.57 -10.10 -24.86
C SER A 410 9.91 -9.91 -23.37
N TYR A 411 10.86 -9.05 -23.02
CA TYR A 411 11.30 -8.87 -21.64
C TYR A 411 10.67 -7.64 -21.00
N ALA A 412 10.17 -7.82 -19.78
CA ALA A 412 9.76 -6.74 -18.89
C ALA A 412 10.75 -6.59 -17.75
N THR A 413 11.41 -5.44 -17.68
CA THR A 413 12.19 -5.03 -16.50
C THR A 413 11.29 -4.23 -15.57
N VAL A 414 11.03 -4.75 -14.38
CA VAL A 414 10.26 -4.09 -13.31
C VAL A 414 11.24 -3.47 -12.32
N SER A 415 11.25 -2.15 -12.24
CA SER A 415 12.10 -1.38 -11.32
C SER A 415 11.26 -0.65 -10.27
N THR A 416 11.77 -0.51 -9.06
CA THR A 416 11.15 0.32 -8.01
C THR A 416 11.90 1.63 -7.88
N VAL A 417 11.20 2.74 -8.08
CA VAL A 417 11.77 4.09 -8.05
C VAL A 417 11.30 4.80 -6.78
N THR A 418 12.23 5.08 -5.86
CA THR A 418 11.94 5.74 -4.59
C THR A 418 11.69 7.23 -4.76
N ILE A 419 10.80 7.77 -3.93
CA ILE A 419 10.43 9.20 -3.86
C ILE A 419 10.83 9.73 -2.49
N ASP A 420 12.13 9.81 -2.25
CA ASP A 420 12.65 10.15 -0.92
C ASP A 420 12.55 11.65 -0.61
N ASN A 421 12.61 12.48 -1.64
CA ASN A 421 12.59 13.95 -1.54
C ASN A 421 11.32 14.50 -2.19
N VAL A 422 10.35 14.90 -1.37
CA VAL A 422 9.11 15.54 -1.83
C VAL A 422 9.18 17.03 -1.54
N LYS A 423 8.99 17.86 -2.57
CA LYS A 423 9.00 19.31 -2.36
C LYS A 423 7.78 19.72 -1.53
N HIS A 424 7.98 20.59 -0.54
CA HIS A 424 6.91 21.13 0.32
C HIS A 424 6.16 20.13 1.21
N PHE A 425 6.66 18.90 1.40
CA PHE A 425 6.04 17.94 2.34
C PHE A 425 5.88 18.50 3.77
N ASN A 426 6.79 19.39 4.18
CA ASN A 426 6.80 20.02 5.50
C ASN A 426 5.90 21.27 5.59
N LEU A 427 5.19 21.65 4.51
CA LEU A 427 4.34 22.85 4.49
C LEU A 427 3.29 22.85 5.60
N LEU A 428 2.78 21.68 5.95
CA LEU A 428 1.68 21.48 6.90
C LEU A 428 2.15 21.47 8.37
N PHE A 429 3.46 21.48 8.63
CA PHE A 429 4.01 21.27 9.98
C PHE A 429 3.55 22.34 10.97
N SER A 430 3.35 23.59 10.55
CA SER A 430 2.86 24.65 11.43
C SER A 430 1.44 24.39 11.93
N ALA A 431 0.59 23.71 11.15
CA ALA A 431 -0.74 23.28 11.60
C ALA A 431 -0.65 22.14 12.62
N TYR A 432 0.20 21.13 12.37
CA TYR A 432 0.42 20.04 13.32
C TYR A 432 1.07 20.51 14.63
N GLN A 433 1.90 21.55 14.60
CA GLN A 433 2.41 22.16 15.83
C GLN A 433 1.30 22.76 16.71
N LYS A 434 0.25 23.32 16.10
CA LYS A 434 -0.92 23.82 16.83
C LYS A 434 -1.71 22.66 17.43
N GLU A 435 -1.92 21.60 16.65
CA GLU A 435 -2.54 20.36 17.14
C GLU A 435 -1.78 19.78 18.33
N HIS A 436 -0.46 19.62 18.21
CA HIS A 436 0.38 19.13 19.30
C HIS A 436 0.26 19.98 20.57
N LYS A 437 0.28 21.32 20.44
CA LYS A 437 0.08 22.23 21.58
C LYS A 437 -1.32 22.07 22.20
N TYR A 438 -2.33 21.85 21.37
CA TYR A 438 -3.69 21.61 21.85
C TYR A 438 -3.79 20.30 22.63
N LEU A 439 -3.25 19.20 22.09
CA LEU A 439 -3.25 17.89 22.71
C LEU A 439 -2.47 17.88 24.02
N LEU A 440 -1.28 18.51 24.08
CA LEU A 440 -0.51 18.61 25.33
C LEU A 440 -1.30 19.21 26.50
N LYS A 441 -2.23 20.14 26.21
CA LYS A 441 -3.02 20.83 27.24
C LYS A 441 -4.30 20.07 27.63
N HIS A 442 -4.91 19.33 26.69
CA HIS A 442 -6.26 18.78 26.88
C HIS A 442 -6.31 17.24 26.83
N ASP A 443 -5.31 16.59 26.25
CA ASP A 443 -5.23 15.15 26.01
C ASP A 443 -3.74 14.68 25.92
N PRO A 444 -2.96 14.81 27.00
CA PRO A 444 -1.53 14.53 26.99
C PRO A 444 -1.20 13.06 26.71
N GLU A 445 -2.07 12.13 27.10
CA GLU A 445 -1.87 10.68 26.91
C GLU A 445 -1.90 10.26 25.43
N HIS A 446 -2.68 10.96 24.60
CA HIS A 446 -2.77 10.70 23.16
C HIS A 446 -1.95 11.68 22.31
N THR A 447 -1.03 12.42 22.94
CA THR A 447 -0.13 13.32 22.23
C THR A 447 0.98 12.51 21.53
N TRP A 448 1.13 12.73 20.23
CA TRP A 448 2.13 12.08 19.39
C TRP A 448 3.52 12.70 19.52
N ASN A 449 4.58 11.98 19.14
CA ASN A 449 5.97 12.49 19.27
C ASN A 449 6.25 13.63 18.27
N LYS A 450 6.53 14.83 18.80
CA LYS A 450 6.82 16.04 18.02
C LYS A 450 7.99 15.91 17.05
N GLU A 451 8.94 15.02 17.31
CA GLU A 451 10.16 14.84 16.50
C GLU A 451 9.84 14.56 15.02
N ILE A 452 8.68 13.98 14.69
CA ILE A 452 8.26 13.75 13.30
C ILE A 452 8.25 15.05 12.46
N LEU A 453 8.03 16.20 13.11
CA LEU A 453 8.06 17.52 12.47
C LEU A 453 9.48 18.08 12.24
N SER A 454 10.51 17.34 12.62
CA SER A 454 11.92 17.64 12.33
C SER A 454 12.48 16.82 11.17
N ALA A 455 11.64 16.00 10.52
CA ALA A 455 12.07 15.19 9.38
C ALA A 455 12.67 16.06 8.27
N ASN A 456 13.86 15.68 7.80
CA ASN A 456 14.64 16.42 6.81
C ASN A 456 14.19 16.17 5.36
N ASN A 457 13.57 15.02 5.10
CA ASN A 457 13.03 14.63 3.81
C ASN A 457 11.79 13.73 4.01
N TYR A 458 11.15 13.36 2.91
CA TYR A 458 9.90 12.62 2.94
C TYR A 458 10.10 11.14 3.30
N GLN A 459 11.24 10.55 2.92
CA GLN A 459 11.63 9.22 3.37
C GLN A 459 11.73 9.14 4.90
N ASN A 460 12.43 10.07 5.55
CA ASN A 460 12.52 10.09 7.01
C ASN A 460 11.15 10.37 7.65
N TYR A 461 10.35 11.26 7.06
CA TYR A 461 8.99 11.54 7.55
C TYR A 461 8.08 10.29 7.53
N THR A 462 8.09 9.54 6.43
CA THR A 462 7.32 8.29 6.30
C THR A 462 7.87 7.18 7.19
N LYS A 463 9.19 7.11 7.41
CA LYS A 463 9.82 6.19 8.38
C LYS A 463 9.32 6.46 9.80
N MET A 464 9.37 7.72 10.23
CA MET A 464 8.88 8.15 11.55
C MET A 464 7.36 7.93 11.69
N HIS A 465 6.58 8.10 10.62
CA HIS A 465 5.16 7.75 10.59
C HIS A 465 4.93 6.25 10.80
N LEU A 466 5.67 5.38 10.11
CA LEU A 466 5.55 3.92 10.27
C LEU A 466 5.98 3.46 11.68
N GLN A 467 7.02 4.06 12.25
CA GLN A 467 7.43 3.81 13.64
C GLN A 467 6.35 4.24 14.64
N ALA A 468 5.72 5.40 14.43
CA ALA A 468 4.59 5.83 15.23
C ALA A 468 3.40 4.86 15.07
N LEU A 469 3.09 4.44 13.85
CA LEU A 469 2.03 3.49 13.55
C LEU A 469 2.28 2.13 14.22
N ALA A 470 3.53 1.65 14.22
CA ALA A 470 3.92 0.44 14.92
C ALA A 470 3.62 0.55 16.41
N LYS A 471 4.06 1.65 17.05
CA LYS A 471 3.80 1.94 18.47
C LYS A 471 2.31 2.03 18.81
N TRP A 472 1.53 2.77 18.04
CA TRP A 472 0.15 3.14 18.39
C TRP A 472 -0.90 2.15 17.90
N ARG A 473 -0.60 1.39 16.84
CA ARG A 473 -1.60 0.52 16.20
C ARG A 473 -1.15 -0.93 16.09
N PHE A 474 0.04 -1.21 15.57
CA PHE A 474 0.43 -2.60 15.31
C PHE A 474 0.79 -3.33 16.59
N ILE A 475 1.70 -2.79 17.41
CA ILE A 475 2.08 -3.38 18.69
C ILE A 475 0.86 -3.61 19.60
N PRO A 476 -0.05 -2.63 19.81
CA PRO A 476 -1.20 -2.85 20.67
C PRO A 476 -2.22 -3.88 20.14
N ARG A 477 -2.27 -4.13 18.84
CA ARG A 477 -3.28 -5.02 18.24
C ARG A 477 -2.75 -6.41 17.91
N GLU A 478 -1.47 -6.52 17.58
CA GLU A 478 -0.86 -7.72 17.02
C GLU A 478 -0.01 -8.44 18.06
N TRP A 479 0.68 -7.70 18.95
CA TRP A 479 1.59 -8.29 19.92
C TRP A 479 0.88 -8.63 21.24
N PRO A 480 1.24 -9.73 21.92
CA PRO A 480 0.61 -10.15 23.18
C PRO A 480 0.64 -9.06 24.25
N ALA A 481 -0.40 -8.95 25.08
CA ALA A 481 -0.46 -7.89 26.10
C ALA A 481 0.71 -7.96 27.10
N SER A 482 1.10 -9.17 27.51
CA SER A 482 2.26 -9.46 28.38
C SER A 482 3.60 -9.03 27.79
N PHE A 483 3.65 -8.70 26.49
CA PHE A 483 4.85 -8.28 25.79
C PHE A 483 5.09 -6.75 25.86
N ARG A 484 4.06 -5.93 26.08
CA ARG A 484 4.12 -4.50 25.71
C ARG A 484 4.73 -3.57 26.77
N ASP A 485 4.53 -3.83 28.05
CA ASP A 485 4.80 -2.80 29.06
C ASP A 485 6.28 -2.74 29.49
N ASP A 486 6.96 -3.91 29.55
CA ASP A 486 8.36 -4.02 29.99
C ASP A 486 9.34 -4.50 28.92
N VAL A 487 8.91 -5.29 27.94
CA VAL A 487 9.85 -5.94 26.99
C VAL A 487 10.35 -4.94 25.95
N LEU A 488 9.47 -4.05 25.46
CA LEU A 488 9.80 -3.10 24.38
C LEU A 488 10.98 -2.19 24.73
N LYS A 489 11.13 -1.84 26.02
CA LYS A 489 12.17 -0.91 26.50
C LYS A 489 13.49 -1.62 26.85
N ARG A 490 13.51 -2.96 26.91
CA ARG A 490 14.71 -3.72 27.23
C ARG A 490 15.66 -3.74 26.04
N SER A 491 16.96 -3.76 26.35
CA SER A 491 17.97 -4.05 25.33
C SER A 491 17.83 -5.49 24.85
N LEU A 492 18.26 -5.79 23.61
CA LEU A 492 18.31 -7.16 23.11
C LEU A 492 19.20 -8.05 24.00
N PHE A 493 20.25 -7.47 24.59
CA PHE A 493 21.08 -8.14 25.59
C PHE A 493 20.28 -8.54 26.84
N ASP A 494 19.56 -7.60 27.46
CA ASP A 494 18.76 -7.89 28.66
C ASP A 494 17.69 -8.94 28.37
N THR A 495 17.06 -8.84 27.20
CA THR A 495 16.11 -9.85 26.72
C THR A 495 16.77 -11.21 26.61
N LEU A 496 17.91 -11.32 25.93
CA LEU A 496 18.65 -12.59 25.82
C LEU A 496 18.98 -13.16 27.21
N MET A 497 19.42 -12.32 28.14
CA MET A 497 19.78 -12.75 29.49
C MET A 497 18.62 -13.31 30.28
N LEU A 498 17.44 -12.68 30.19
CA LEU A 498 16.21 -13.19 30.80
C LEU A 498 15.85 -14.59 30.28
N THR A 499 16.12 -14.87 29.01
CA THR A 499 15.75 -16.16 28.38
C THR A 499 16.68 -17.31 28.75
N ASN A 500 17.97 -17.03 29.03
CA ASN A 500 18.99 -18.08 29.24
C ASN A 500 19.06 -18.59 30.70
N ASN A 501 18.45 -17.89 31.67
CA ASN A 501 18.57 -18.21 33.09
C ASN A 501 17.23 -18.59 33.77
N LEU A 502 16.22 -19.03 33.00
CA LEU A 502 14.89 -19.41 33.52
C LEU A 502 14.93 -20.48 34.65
N ASP A 503 15.97 -21.32 34.69
CA ASP A 503 16.13 -22.37 35.71
C ASP A 503 16.88 -21.91 36.98
N HIS A 504 17.55 -20.76 36.92
CA HIS A 504 18.36 -20.21 38.02
C HIS A 504 17.70 -18.97 38.68
N CYS A 505 16.93 -18.19 37.90
CA CYS A 505 16.26 -16.98 38.37
C CYS A 505 14.98 -17.25 39.19
N ALA A 506 14.48 -18.48 39.25
CA ALA A 506 13.29 -18.84 40.01
C ALA A 506 13.55 -19.07 41.51
N THR A 507 14.81 -19.09 41.96
CA THR A 507 15.19 -19.56 43.30
C THR A 507 16.02 -18.60 44.14
N GLU A 508 16.40 -17.40 43.66
CA GLU A 508 17.22 -16.44 44.42
C GLU A 508 16.67 -15.01 44.40
N ASP A 509 16.83 -14.32 45.54
CA ASP A 509 16.55 -12.89 45.73
C ASP A 509 17.85 -12.21 46.25
N PRO A 510 18.45 -11.23 45.54
CA PRO A 510 18.01 -10.59 44.30
C PRO A 510 18.35 -11.43 43.04
N PRO A 511 17.66 -11.23 41.90
CA PRO A 511 17.87 -12.03 40.69
C PRO A 511 19.29 -11.91 40.15
N CYS A 512 19.93 -13.07 39.93
CA CYS A 512 21.36 -13.23 39.69
C CYS A 512 21.85 -12.73 38.31
N LEU A 513 23.16 -12.42 38.26
CA LEU A 513 23.94 -12.05 37.07
C LEU A 513 24.19 -13.24 36.10
N PRO A 514 24.57 -12.97 34.82
CA PRO A 514 24.72 -13.96 33.72
C PRO A 514 25.59 -15.20 33.99
N SER A 515 25.26 -16.34 33.36
CA SER A 515 26.21 -17.45 33.19
C SER A 515 27.27 -17.13 32.13
N GLU A 516 28.54 -17.47 32.42
CA GLU A 516 29.71 -17.17 31.57
C GLU A 516 29.65 -17.75 30.14
N SER A 517 28.79 -18.73 29.87
CA SER A 517 28.78 -19.48 28.61
C SER A 517 28.13 -18.75 27.43
N THR A 518 27.24 -17.78 27.66
CA THR A 518 26.61 -16.98 26.60
C THR A 518 27.48 -15.80 26.18
N SER A 519 28.13 -15.14 27.15
CA SER A 519 29.08 -14.04 26.92
C SER A 519 30.36 -14.49 26.22
N GLN A 520 30.77 -15.76 26.37
CA GLN A 520 31.93 -16.32 25.66
C GLN A 520 31.72 -16.51 24.14
N ARG A 521 30.48 -16.46 23.64
CA ARG A 521 30.16 -16.62 22.19
C ARG A 521 30.08 -15.31 21.44
N LEU A 522 30.08 -14.17 22.14
CA LEU A 522 29.90 -12.84 21.58
C LEU A 522 31.21 -12.05 21.68
N ASN A 523 31.61 -11.40 20.58
CA ASN A 523 32.72 -10.46 20.66
C ASN A 523 32.28 -9.13 21.30
N THR A 524 33.24 -8.30 21.73
CA THR A 524 32.98 -7.02 22.40
C THR A 524 32.06 -6.09 21.59
N LYS A 525 32.21 -6.08 20.27
CA LYS A 525 31.40 -5.25 19.37
C LYS A 525 29.94 -5.71 19.36
N GLN A 526 29.68 -7.01 19.19
CA GLN A 526 28.34 -7.60 19.23
C GLN A 526 27.67 -7.37 20.59
N LEU A 527 28.42 -7.55 21.69
CA LEU A 527 27.92 -7.32 23.04
C LEU A 527 27.49 -5.86 23.24
N HIS A 528 28.32 -4.91 22.83
CA HIS A 528 28.02 -3.49 22.93
C HIS A 528 26.77 -3.14 22.10
N ALA A 529 26.65 -3.68 20.89
CA ALA A 529 25.54 -3.37 20.02
C ALA A 529 24.20 -4.00 20.49
N LEU A 530 24.22 -5.22 21.05
CA LEU A 530 23.06 -5.84 21.69
C LEU A 530 22.58 -5.06 22.93
N LYS A 531 23.49 -4.42 23.68
CA LYS A 531 23.16 -3.56 24.83
C LYS A 531 22.53 -2.23 24.41
N ASN A 532 22.90 -1.71 23.25
CA ASN A 532 22.43 -0.41 22.76
C ASN A 532 21.20 -0.49 21.85
N THR A 533 20.80 -1.69 21.42
CA THR A 533 19.61 -1.91 20.58
C THR A 533 18.48 -2.43 21.44
N THR A 534 17.31 -1.80 21.37
CA THR A 534 16.13 -2.23 22.11
C THR A 534 15.26 -3.20 21.31
N VAL A 535 14.35 -3.89 22.00
CA VAL A 535 13.30 -4.68 21.35
C VAL A 535 12.38 -3.80 20.50
N PHE A 536 12.09 -2.57 20.93
CA PHE A 536 11.31 -1.62 20.13
C PHE A 536 12.02 -1.23 18.83
N ASP A 537 13.34 -1.06 18.84
CA ASP A 537 14.12 -0.78 17.63
C ASP A 537 14.00 -1.95 16.64
N PHE A 538 14.17 -3.19 17.12
CA PHE A 538 13.97 -4.38 16.30
C PHE A 538 12.55 -4.46 15.70
N ILE A 539 11.51 -4.24 16.50
CA ILE A 539 10.14 -4.29 16.00
C ILE A 539 9.91 -3.20 14.96
N SER A 540 10.40 -2.00 15.22
CA SER A 540 10.31 -0.88 14.27
C SER A 540 10.93 -1.28 12.93
N ASP A 541 12.16 -1.80 12.93
CA ASP A 541 12.88 -2.25 11.74
C ASP A 541 12.21 -3.46 11.07
N PHE A 542 11.61 -4.37 11.85
CA PHE A 542 10.79 -5.45 11.33
C PHE A 542 9.60 -4.92 10.52
N TYR A 543 8.91 -3.88 11.00
CA TYR A 543 7.83 -3.25 10.25
C TYR A 543 8.37 -2.51 9.01
N LEU A 544 9.60 -1.96 9.03
CA LEU A 544 10.25 -1.37 7.84
C LEU A 544 10.49 -2.43 6.76
N VAL A 545 11.12 -3.56 7.11
CA VAL A 545 11.41 -4.65 6.15
C VAL A 545 10.12 -5.27 5.62
N ARG A 546 9.13 -5.53 6.48
CA ARG A 546 7.80 -6.02 6.04
C ARG A 546 7.13 -5.09 5.03
N ASN A 547 7.29 -3.78 5.17
CA ASN A 547 6.64 -2.81 4.30
C ASN A 547 7.43 -2.52 3.01
N ALA A 548 8.75 -2.45 3.07
CA ALA A 548 9.57 -1.95 1.98
C ALA A 548 10.49 -3.02 1.34
N GLY A 549 10.47 -4.24 1.87
CA GLY A 549 11.35 -5.34 1.48
C GLY A 549 12.81 -4.89 1.45
N SER A 550 13.51 -5.10 0.33
CA SER A 550 14.93 -4.76 0.22
C SER A 550 15.21 -3.26 0.33
N LEU A 551 14.23 -2.40 0.08
CA LEU A 551 14.39 -0.94 0.17
C LEU A 551 14.56 -0.45 1.61
N ALA A 552 14.18 -1.26 2.60
CA ALA A 552 14.37 -0.95 4.01
C ALA A 552 15.85 -0.93 4.41
N PHE A 553 16.72 -1.64 3.70
CA PHE A 553 18.14 -1.76 4.05
C PHE A 553 18.97 -0.51 3.77
N ALA A 554 18.42 0.49 3.07
CA ALA A 554 19.00 1.82 3.05
C ALA A 554 18.88 2.54 4.41
N ASP A 555 17.96 2.09 5.25
CA ASP A 555 17.59 2.67 6.55
C ASP A 555 17.99 1.83 7.76
N ILE A 556 18.42 0.59 7.51
CA ILE A 556 18.86 -0.39 8.50
C ILE A 556 20.30 -0.77 8.16
N SER A 557 21.25 -0.37 9.01
CA SER A 557 22.67 -0.62 8.76
C SER A 557 22.99 -2.12 8.67
N GLU A 558 24.02 -2.49 7.90
CA GLU A 558 24.49 -3.89 7.85
C GLU A 558 24.86 -4.43 9.24
N GLU A 559 25.40 -3.57 10.11
CA GLU A 559 25.69 -3.93 11.50
C GLU A 559 24.42 -4.27 12.28
N THR A 560 23.36 -3.46 12.15
CA THR A 560 22.04 -3.73 12.74
C THR A 560 21.45 -5.05 12.23
N GLN A 561 21.54 -5.30 10.92
CA GLN A 561 21.07 -6.56 10.32
C GLN A 561 21.82 -7.77 10.89
N GLN A 562 23.15 -7.70 11.00
CA GLN A 562 23.97 -8.75 11.60
C GLN A 562 23.64 -9.00 13.07
N ILE A 563 23.29 -7.95 13.82
CA ILE A 563 22.84 -8.06 15.21
C ILE A 563 21.52 -8.82 15.28
N TYR A 564 20.55 -8.53 14.40
CA TYR A 564 19.28 -9.25 14.36
C TYR A 564 19.45 -10.72 13.96
N THR A 565 20.31 -11.01 12.97
CA THR A 565 20.67 -12.40 12.63
C THR A 565 21.30 -13.11 13.83
N THR A 566 22.26 -12.46 14.52
CA THR A 566 22.91 -13.00 15.72
C THR A 566 21.89 -13.29 16.81
N MET A 567 20.98 -12.37 17.10
CA MET A 567 19.93 -12.53 18.09
C MET A 567 18.99 -13.70 17.74
N GLY A 568 18.58 -13.81 16.47
CA GLY A 568 17.78 -14.92 15.97
C GLY A 568 18.48 -16.28 16.15
N THR A 569 19.78 -16.38 15.86
CA THR A 569 20.57 -17.61 16.09
C THR A 569 20.65 -17.98 17.57
N LEU A 570 20.90 -17.01 18.44
CA LEU A 570 21.01 -17.25 19.89
C LEU A 570 19.68 -17.73 20.48
N LEU A 571 18.57 -17.10 20.10
CA LEU A 571 17.24 -17.49 20.58
C LEU A 571 16.79 -18.86 20.05
N LYS A 572 17.10 -19.23 18.80
CA LYS A 572 16.81 -20.58 18.24
C LYS A 572 17.51 -21.70 19.01
N GLY A 573 18.72 -21.44 19.53
CA GLY A 573 19.52 -22.38 20.30
C GLY A 573 19.10 -22.53 21.76
N ASN A 574 18.21 -21.67 22.26
CA ASN A 574 17.75 -21.69 23.64
C ASN A 574 16.54 -22.63 23.81
N ASN A 575 16.73 -23.72 24.55
CA ASN A 575 15.71 -24.75 24.77
C ASN A 575 14.95 -24.61 26.10
N SER A 576 15.26 -23.60 26.92
CA SER A 576 14.76 -23.45 28.30
C SER A 576 13.22 -23.40 28.40
N CYS A 577 12.53 -22.95 27.35
CA CYS A 577 11.07 -22.85 27.30
C CYS A 577 10.35 -24.03 26.61
N ARG A 578 11.06 -25.04 26.08
CA ARG A 578 10.47 -26.07 25.20
C ARG A 578 9.78 -27.25 25.90
N SER A 579 9.82 -27.38 27.23
CA SER A 579 9.31 -28.59 27.90
C SER A 579 8.64 -28.41 29.26
N LYS A 580 8.31 -27.20 29.70
CA LYS A 580 7.82 -26.98 31.07
C LYS A 580 6.36 -26.55 31.10
N ASN A 581 5.50 -27.38 31.69
CA ASN A 581 4.23 -26.92 32.27
C ASN A 581 4.59 -26.06 33.49
N LEU A 582 4.84 -24.77 33.27
CA LEU A 582 5.20 -23.87 34.35
C LEU A 582 3.92 -23.49 35.10
N ALA A 583 3.90 -23.67 36.41
CA ALA A 583 2.78 -23.24 37.26
C ALA A 583 2.84 -21.73 37.57
N ASP A 584 4.00 -21.10 37.39
CA ASP A 584 4.22 -19.68 37.63
C ASP A 584 3.78 -18.83 36.43
N SER A 585 2.81 -17.94 36.67
CA SER A 585 2.30 -17.00 35.68
C SER A 585 3.37 -16.06 35.11
N THR A 586 4.37 -15.68 35.89
CA THR A 586 5.44 -14.76 35.47
C THR A 586 6.41 -15.45 34.52
N LEU A 587 6.82 -16.68 34.87
CA LEU A 587 7.73 -17.49 34.09
C LEU A 587 7.09 -17.95 32.76
N ASN A 588 5.79 -18.28 32.79
CA ASN A 588 5.00 -18.55 31.58
C ASN A 588 4.98 -17.35 30.63
N ASN A 589 4.72 -16.14 31.15
CA ASN A 589 4.71 -14.94 30.34
C ASN A 589 6.08 -14.67 29.69
N LEU A 590 7.17 -14.88 30.42
CA LEU A 590 8.53 -14.70 29.89
C LEU A 590 8.87 -15.70 28.79
N CYS A 591 8.43 -16.96 28.91
CA CYS A 591 8.61 -17.96 27.88
C CYS A 591 7.80 -17.68 26.62
N GLN A 592 6.55 -17.22 26.76
CA GLN A 592 5.73 -16.78 25.62
C GLN A 592 6.38 -15.60 24.89
N VAL A 593 6.90 -14.61 25.62
CA VAL A 593 7.64 -13.47 25.06
C VAL A 593 8.88 -13.93 24.31
N THR A 594 9.63 -14.87 24.88
CA THR A 594 10.85 -15.43 24.27
C THR A 594 10.56 -16.15 22.96
N ASP A 595 9.57 -17.04 22.94
CA ASP A 595 9.15 -17.76 21.74
C ASP A 595 8.63 -16.79 20.68
N ALA A 596 7.86 -15.79 21.09
CA ALA A 596 7.35 -14.75 20.21
C ALA A 596 8.48 -13.97 19.51
N LEU A 597 9.49 -13.54 20.27
CA LEU A 597 10.66 -12.87 19.71
C LEU A 597 11.47 -13.79 18.80
N ALA A 598 11.73 -15.03 19.23
CA ALA A 598 12.51 -15.97 18.43
C ALA A 598 11.84 -16.19 17.06
N ARG A 599 10.53 -16.37 17.03
CA ARG A 599 9.73 -16.46 15.79
C ARG A 599 9.76 -15.16 15.00
N ALA A 600 9.64 -14.01 15.63
CA ALA A 600 9.73 -12.71 14.95
C ALA A 600 11.09 -12.52 14.27
N PHE A 601 12.20 -12.90 14.91
CA PHE A 601 13.54 -12.89 14.29
C PHE A 601 13.64 -13.87 13.11
N VAL A 602 12.98 -15.03 13.17
CA VAL A 602 12.91 -15.95 12.02
C VAL A 602 12.15 -15.33 10.85
N ILE A 603 11.00 -14.71 11.12
CA ILE A 603 10.20 -14.03 10.10
C ILE A 603 11.01 -12.86 9.50
N TYR A 604 11.69 -12.07 10.34
CA TYR A 604 12.59 -11.00 9.89
C TYR A 604 13.67 -11.52 8.94
N GLU A 605 14.35 -12.61 9.31
CA GLU A 605 15.39 -13.25 8.48
C GLU A 605 14.81 -13.69 7.13
N LYS A 606 13.57 -14.19 7.11
CA LYS A 606 12.90 -14.60 5.87
C LYS A 606 12.54 -13.42 4.98
N PHE A 607 11.94 -12.36 5.53
CA PHE A 607 11.71 -11.12 4.76
C PHE A 607 13.02 -10.52 4.25
N SER A 608 14.10 -10.63 5.01
CA SER A 608 15.40 -10.09 4.60
C SER A 608 16.06 -10.84 3.45
N ASN A 609 15.63 -12.08 3.21
CA ASN A 609 16.09 -12.94 2.12
C ASN A 609 14.95 -13.24 1.12
N ALA A 610 13.95 -12.36 1.08
CA ALA A 610 12.83 -12.41 0.15
C ALA A 610 13.29 -12.35 -1.31
N LEU A 611 12.36 -12.59 -2.23
CA LEU A 611 12.61 -12.34 -3.64
C LEU A 611 12.93 -10.85 -3.86
N LEU A 612 13.75 -10.59 -4.89
CA LEU A 612 14.07 -9.22 -5.25
C LEU A 612 12.80 -8.45 -5.61
N ASP A 613 12.74 -7.21 -5.16
CA ASP A 613 11.56 -6.35 -5.24
C ASP A 613 11.93 -4.95 -5.80
N SER A 614 13.20 -4.74 -6.16
CA SER A 614 13.77 -3.46 -6.62
C SER A 614 14.12 -3.45 -8.10
N CYS A 615 14.57 -4.58 -8.67
CA CYS A 615 14.81 -4.74 -10.11
C CYS A 615 14.68 -6.22 -10.54
N LEU A 616 13.68 -6.51 -11.36
CA LEU A 616 13.35 -7.86 -11.85
C LEU A 616 13.26 -7.86 -13.37
N VAL A 617 13.73 -8.93 -14.02
CA VAL A 617 13.56 -9.13 -15.47
C VAL A 617 12.71 -10.38 -15.70
N ILE A 618 11.60 -10.19 -16.40
CA ILE A 618 10.59 -11.21 -16.65
C ILE A 618 10.50 -11.45 -18.15
N ASP A 619 10.68 -12.70 -18.59
CA ASP A 619 10.32 -13.11 -19.95
C ASP A 619 8.80 -13.32 -20.03
N LEU A 620 8.15 -12.47 -20.82
CA LEU A 620 6.71 -12.49 -21.05
C LEU A 620 6.28 -13.54 -22.08
N SER A 621 7.21 -14.07 -22.87
CA SER A 621 6.94 -15.01 -23.97
C SER A 621 7.10 -16.48 -23.57
N SER A 622 7.92 -16.76 -22.55
CA SER A 622 8.21 -18.13 -22.11
C SER A 622 7.89 -18.33 -20.62
N GLN A 623 7.85 -19.60 -20.20
CA GLN A 623 7.75 -19.98 -18.79
C GLN A 623 9.12 -19.98 -18.08
N ALA A 624 10.12 -19.28 -18.63
CA ALA A 624 11.44 -19.17 -18.03
C ALA A 624 11.39 -18.57 -16.61
N PRO A 625 12.34 -18.95 -15.74
CA PRO A 625 12.48 -18.35 -14.41
C PRO A 625 12.84 -16.86 -14.49
N ILE A 626 12.65 -16.15 -13.38
CA ILE A 626 13.04 -14.75 -13.23
C ILE A 626 14.54 -14.59 -13.54
N GLN A 627 14.88 -13.53 -14.25
CA GLN A 627 16.24 -13.04 -14.39
C GLN A 627 16.42 -11.76 -13.58
N HIS A 628 17.65 -11.49 -13.17
CA HIS A 628 17.97 -10.27 -12.43
C HIS A 628 18.54 -9.23 -13.36
N CYS A 629 18.26 -7.96 -13.05
CA CYS A 629 19.00 -6.87 -13.67
C CYS A 629 20.49 -7.09 -13.36
N ALA A 630 21.36 -6.99 -14.37
CA ALA A 630 22.79 -7.01 -14.12
C ALA A 630 23.11 -5.92 -13.08
N ILE A 631 23.71 -6.32 -11.95
CA ILE A 631 24.28 -5.35 -11.01
C ILE A 631 25.41 -4.67 -11.79
N ASN A 632 25.14 -3.49 -12.36
CA ASN A 632 26.20 -2.63 -12.84
C ASN A 632 27.03 -2.25 -11.61
N ASN A 633 28.14 -2.98 -11.39
CA ASN A 633 29.13 -2.79 -10.33
C ASN A 633 29.87 -1.43 -10.38
N THR A 634 29.32 -0.43 -11.06
CA THR A 634 29.90 0.90 -11.22
C THR A 634 29.59 1.87 -10.08
N ALA A 635 28.74 1.51 -9.11
CA ALA A 635 28.41 2.38 -7.97
C ALA A 635 28.98 1.96 -6.60
N ILE A 636 29.72 0.84 -6.49
CA ILE A 636 30.29 0.35 -5.19
C ILE A 636 31.83 0.46 -5.14
N LYS A 637 32.46 1.17 -6.09
CA LYS A 637 33.87 1.59 -5.97
C LYS A 637 33.98 3.10 -5.84
N ARG A 638 33.67 3.59 -4.64
CA ARG A 638 34.23 4.81 -4.04
C ARG A 638 33.61 4.91 -2.65
N HIS A 639 34.25 4.30 -1.65
CA HIS A 639 34.37 4.73 -0.25
C HIS A 639 35.28 3.70 0.45
N SER A 640 36.49 3.56 -0.10
CA SER A 640 37.62 2.91 0.54
C SER A 640 38.86 3.77 0.29
N MET A 641 38.90 4.91 0.98
CA MET A 641 40.10 5.55 1.54
C MET A 641 39.62 6.41 2.70
#